data_AF-A0A2T2TNH5-F1
#
_entry.id   AF-A0A2T2TNH5-F1
#
_cell.length_a   1.000
_cell.length_b   1.000
_cell.length_c   1.000
_cell.angle_alpha   90.00
_cell.angle_beta   90.00
_cell.angle_gamma   90.00
#
_symmetry.space_group_name_H-M   'P 1'
#
loop_
_entity.id
_entity.type
_entity.pdbx_description
1 polymer ?
#
loop_
_entity_poly.entity_id
_entity_poly.type
_entity_poly.pdbx_seq_one_letter_code
_entity_poly.pdbx_strand_id
1 'polypeptide(L)'
;MSTDPPPLATVLYTRGGTEIARYYRENRTWTPYRRIGKPVREALLATEDHRFYRHGGVDWRRLAGAAWQTLRGHRQGASTIPMQLVRNRYDAVAAAPPYERKVKEILMALKLEEAFSKKRILEAYLNTVPFGHGAHGIGAAAKTYFDTTAAALGPARAALLVGMIKGPTRYSPTLHPERATARRNLVLRQMHKRGFLSSARLRRLRAEPLLLDLASSSLDGSPAPFFAEAVRRRVERWAADNGYDVYTDGLQIHTTLDLDMQRAAQAAVRTQARKLQAVAAYEWSQRAPHLLSEHIAPYVRRAKSEPFEPFARLWDERPALARAHLRRTARYRRALHRSSADTGAVVRRLRSDTAFMDSLRRQVARLRAGLVAMTPRTGAVRAWVGGRDFQNDQYDKVGLARRQPGSTFKPFVWTAALNHGFKPYDALRGGELPDPFAARRSRASGGLTLRNGLIYSSNRMARALTRAVGPGAVARTARRLGIESELRAVPSLALGTSEVRLLEMAAAYAPLANGGMRTEPRLLTRIENAEGRLIEQFAPRRSGGAPANPSGERALSRHTAYTVLDMMRGVVDRGTGAPLRSDWRMRGADLAGKTGTTQNNADGWFLAMHPRLVVGAWTGFDDRRVSFRTEHWGHGSSNALRLVGSFLEQVFAAHPNWAEKSFEPPPGYRRPASPRAGGPLDSAYAGYETVGDAYEADPTATDHRLRDAVGQGLDSARYDRVPQSADPEAALRRDLPARADSAQQTPPRGDASARNDTLRRPAPVRRQPPDEGDPDTSQHRAPAPVGAGDLEERAGPRRDDGGERLAFFETAEGDFPPAAVYFSPNGSPRDPQARMTWSRVIEQERPVVALRRAVAGGRVAHAYLFHGPRGTGKRAAALAFAQALQCPHASDDDGDGRPCDECDACRKVRRLVHPDVHVLFPHPWSKEKDRDEHDLAERIQRLGENPYAAVDYVRRPSLEDPSETSNKQVLYRTGQVEQDLLRPMSLTRGEGRYKMALITEADRMNEKAANAFLKLLEEPPPRTVFVLTAEALARRRDLPDEHARMLARMADGSYGRALELLESDELMEHRRLVLDYFRQAYNQDPVKLASLTEDMRRLGREHVKELLGLMLRWVRDLLLVRTLGPEEAPLVNVDQAEAAKQFAQNLPQADLEAMTDLIEEARALVGRNVHLGLLLTALAQALGRAMQGRSARLYVPLPEAGLPHAA
;
A
#
# COMPACT_ATOMS: atom_id res chain seq x y z
N MET A 1 46.94 3.66 -9.73
CA MET A 1 46.21 3.53 -8.45
C MET A 1 44.84 4.15 -8.68
N SER A 2 43.73 3.51 -8.29
CA SER A 2 42.47 4.26 -8.25
C SER A 2 42.56 5.29 -7.11
N THR A 3 42.05 6.49 -7.36
CA THR A 3 42.13 7.63 -6.44
C THR A 3 40.91 7.79 -5.57
N ASP A 4 39.98 6.84 -5.66
CA ASP A 4 38.60 6.98 -5.17
C ASP A 4 38.60 7.19 -3.65
N PRO A 5 37.95 8.26 -3.16
CA PRO A 5 37.85 8.50 -1.72
C PRO A 5 37.18 7.30 -1.04
N PRO A 6 37.55 6.98 0.22
CA PRO A 6 36.85 5.94 0.95
C PRO A 6 35.37 6.36 1.10
N PRO A 7 34.40 5.43 1.02
CA PRO A 7 32.99 5.75 1.15
C PRO A 7 32.72 6.57 2.42
N LEU A 8 31.93 7.62 2.28
CA LEU A 8 31.63 8.62 3.30
C LEU A 8 30.19 8.48 3.80
N ALA A 9 29.98 8.72 5.09
CA ALA A 9 28.66 8.72 5.68
C ALA A 9 27.85 9.95 5.21
N THR A 10 26.75 9.71 4.50
CA THR A 10 25.74 10.72 4.16
C THR A 10 25.14 11.32 5.43
N VAL A 11 24.94 12.64 5.45
CA VAL A 11 24.47 13.38 6.62
C VAL A 11 23.15 14.10 6.33
N LEU A 12 22.19 13.96 7.26
CA LEU A 12 20.88 14.59 7.18
C LEU A 12 20.83 15.83 8.09
N TYR A 13 20.40 16.97 7.56
CA TYR A 13 20.35 18.25 8.27
C TYR A 13 18.93 18.83 8.40
N THR A 14 18.64 19.50 9.51
CA THR A 14 17.46 20.35 9.71
C THR A 14 17.52 21.60 8.82
N ARG A 15 16.41 22.35 8.75
CA ARG A 15 16.37 23.70 8.18
C ARG A 15 17.42 24.65 8.78
N GLY A 16 17.79 24.44 10.05
CA GLY A 16 18.78 25.23 10.77
C GLY A 16 20.21 24.68 10.69
N GLY A 17 20.49 23.70 9.82
CA GLY A 17 21.83 23.11 9.68
C GLY A 17 22.24 22.16 10.82
N THR A 18 21.35 21.87 11.78
CA THR A 18 21.60 20.87 12.82
C THR A 18 21.53 19.47 12.23
N GLU A 19 22.41 18.57 12.65
CA GLU A 19 22.35 17.16 12.24
C GLU A 19 21.10 16.45 12.81
N ILE A 20 20.48 15.62 11.97
CA ILE A 20 19.34 14.77 12.32
C ILE A 20 19.77 13.30 12.39
N ALA A 21 20.53 12.83 11.40
CA ALA A 21 20.91 11.43 11.26
C ALA A 21 22.10 11.28 10.30
N ARG A 22 22.67 10.08 10.23
CA ARG A 22 23.61 9.67 9.19
C ARG A 22 23.23 8.34 8.58
N TYR A 23 23.50 8.15 7.30
CA TYR A 23 23.36 6.88 6.60
C TYR A 23 24.72 6.42 6.10
N TYR A 24 25.05 5.15 6.35
CA TYR A 24 26.34 4.57 6.02
C TYR A 24 26.26 3.04 5.97
N ARG A 25 27.06 2.41 5.10
CA ARG A 25 27.41 0.97 5.27
C ARG A 25 28.43 0.84 6.40
N GLU A 26 29.39 1.78 6.43
CA GLU A 26 30.40 1.95 7.48
C GLU A 26 30.50 3.44 7.85
N ASN A 27 30.39 3.76 9.14
CA ASN A 27 30.45 5.15 9.62
C ASN A 27 31.88 5.68 9.48
N ARG A 28 32.15 6.34 8.35
CA ARG A 28 33.46 6.88 7.95
C ARG A 28 33.41 8.41 7.95
N THR A 29 34.38 9.03 8.61
CA THR A 29 34.53 10.50 8.69
C THR A 29 35.99 10.89 8.45
N TRP A 30 36.32 11.35 7.24
CA TRP A 30 37.70 11.73 6.92
C TRP A 30 38.18 12.90 7.77
N THR A 31 39.24 12.67 8.54
CA THR A 31 39.85 13.65 9.42
C THR A 31 41.27 13.96 8.96
N PRO A 32 41.54 15.16 8.40
CA PRO A 32 42.87 15.50 7.92
C PRO A 32 43.88 15.59 9.07
N TYR A 33 45.16 15.32 8.82
CA TYR A 33 46.23 15.17 9.83
C TYR A 33 46.29 16.34 10.82
N ARG A 34 46.01 17.57 10.35
CA ARG A 34 45.97 18.80 11.16
C ARG A 34 44.86 18.78 12.23
N ARG A 35 43.74 18.09 11.98
CA ARG A 35 42.60 17.90 12.89
C ARG A 35 42.68 16.62 13.72
N ILE A 36 43.75 15.83 13.62
CA ILE A 36 44.01 14.69 14.52
C ILE A 36 44.78 15.18 15.76
N GLY A 37 44.25 14.94 16.95
CA GLY A 37 44.85 15.38 18.21
C GLY A 37 46.23 14.77 18.47
N LYS A 38 47.13 15.56 19.07
CA LYS A 38 48.50 15.12 19.43
C LYS A 38 48.50 13.80 20.25
N PRO A 39 47.65 13.61 21.29
CA PRO A 39 47.63 12.37 22.08
C PRO A 39 47.26 11.11 21.27
N VAL A 40 46.46 11.24 20.21
CA VAL A 40 46.11 10.11 19.32
C VAL A 40 47.34 9.62 18.57
N ARG A 41 48.09 10.56 17.96
CA ARG A 41 49.32 10.25 17.22
C ARG A 41 50.36 9.62 18.14
N GLU A 42 50.55 10.18 19.33
CA GLU A 42 51.48 9.65 20.34
C GLU A 42 51.08 8.27 20.86
N ALA A 43 49.80 8.04 21.15
CA ALA A 43 49.28 6.74 21.58
C ALA A 43 49.51 5.66 20.51
N LEU A 44 49.21 5.97 19.23
CA LEU A 44 49.38 5.04 18.11
C LEU A 44 50.86 4.70 17.89
N LEU A 45 51.72 5.72 17.81
CA LEU A 45 53.16 5.52 17.62
C LEU A 45 53.78 4.78 18.82
N ALA A 46 53.37 5.06 20.05
CA ALA A 46 53.90 4.35 21.22
C ALA A 46 53.58 2.85 21.24
N THR A 47 52.54 2.39 20.52
CA THR A 47 52.00 1.02 20.65
C THR A 47 52.06 0.17 19.39
N GLU A 48 51.66 0.70 18.24
CA GLU A 48 51.64 -0.06 17.00
C GLU A 48 52.96 0.12 16.21
N ASP A 49 53.57 1.31 16.22
CA ASP A 49 54.80 1.57 15.45
C ASP A 49 55.69 2.72 15.96
N HIS A 50 56.56 2.39 16.92
CA HIS A 50 57.42 3.39 17.59
C HIS A 50 58.65 3.83 16.79
N ARG A 51 58.90 3.21 15.62
CA ARG A 51 59.98 3.61 14.69
C ARG A 51 59.47 4.09 13.35
N PHE A 52 58.16 4.36 13.22
CA PHE A 52 57.50 4.80 11.99
C PHE A 52 58.25 5.89 11.19
N TYR A 53 58.84 6.89 11.85
CA TYR A 53 59.60 7.97 11.20
C TYR A 53 61.07 7.63 10.87
N ARG A 54 61.56 6.43 11.20
CA ARG A 54 62.97 5.99 11.06
C ARG A 54 63.19 4.80 10.12
N HIS A 55 62.15 4.29 9.46
CA HIS A 55 62.25 3.23 8.44
C HIS A 55 61.45 3.62 7.18
N GLY A 56 61.78 3.10 6.01
CA GLY A 56 60.93 3.20 4.82
C GLY A 56 60.01 2.00 4.72
N GLY A 57 58.73 2.12 5.06
CA GLY A 57 57.71 1.06 4.95
C GLY A 57 57.82 -0.06 5.97
N VAL A 58 58.98 -0.74 6.01
CA VAL A 58 59.24 -1.95 6.78
C VAL A 58 60.34 -1.72 7.81
N ASP A 59 60.05 -2.03 9.07
CA ASP A 59 61.04 -2.06 10.15
C ASP A 59 61.75 -3.43 10.14
N TRP A 60 62.82 -3.55 9.35
CA TRP A 60 63.60 -4.78 9.22
C TRP A 60 64.15 -5.30 10.55
N ARG A 61 64.56 -4.41 11.47
CA ARG A 61 65.03 -4.78 12.81
C ARG A 61 63.91 -5.39 13.66
N ARG A 62 62.67 -4.93 13.50
CA ARG A 62 61.48 -5.51 14.14
C ARG A 62 61.06 -6.82 13.48
N LEU A 63 61.16 -6.92 12.15
CA LEU A 63 60.82 -8.14 11.41
C LEU A 63 61.74 -9.30 11.79
N ALA A 64 63.06 -9.08 11.76
CA ALA A 64 64.06 -10.06 12.19
C ALA A 64 63.89 -10.44 13.68
N GLY A 65 63.72 -9.44 14.56
CA GLY A 65 63.49 -9.69 15.99
C GLY A 65 62.21 -10.48 16.28
N ALA A 66 61.13 -10.26 15.52
CA ALA A 66 59.89 -11.00 15.64
C ALA A 66 59.99 -12.44 15.09
N ALA A 67 60.76 -12.66 14.03
CA ALA A 67 61.07 -14.01 13.54
C ALA A 67 61.86 -14.80 14.60
N TRP A 68 62.92 -14.22 15.16
CA TRP A 68 63.73 -14.83 16.23
C TRP A 68 62.93 -15.14 17.50
N GLN A 69 62.04 -14.23 17.92
CA GLN A 69 61.10 -14.46 19.02
C GLN A 69 60.11 -15.60 18.70
N THR A 70 59.61 -15.68 17.47
CA THR A 70 58.64 -16.71 17.05
C THR A 70 59.28 -18.10 16.96
N LEU A 71 60.54 -18.21 16.54
CA LEU A 71 61.34 -19.45 16.61
C LEU A 71 61.52 -19.93 18.06
N ARG A 72 61.60 -19.01 19.02
CA ARG A 72 61.59 -19.29 20.47
C ARG A 72 60.17 -19.41 21.05
N GLY A 73 59.17 -19.77 20.25
CA GLY A 73 57.76 -19.95 20.65
C GLY A 73 56.97 -18.66 20.92
N HIS A 74 57.62 -17.51 21.03
CA HIS A 74 57.02 -16.24 21.44
C HIS A 74 56.53 -15.43 20.22
N ARG A 75 55.31 -15.73 19.74
CA ARG A 75 54.68 -15.02 18.59
C ARG A 75 54.52 -13.51 18.85
N GLN A 76 55.44 -12.71 18.30
CA GLN A 76 55.39 -11.23 18.32
C GLN A 76 54.92 -10.63 16.98
N GLY A 77 54.29 -9.44 17.04
CA GLY A 77 53.71 -8.77 15.86
C GLY A 77 54.70 -7.89 15.09
N ALA A 78 55.13 -8.35 13.91
CA ALA A 78 56.12 -7.66 13.08
C ALA A 78 55.60 -6.44 12.28
N SER A 79 54.30 -6.36 11.97
CA SER A 79 53.77 -5.37 11.02
C SER A 79 53.86 -3.91 11.51
N THR A 80 54.24 -3.04 10.58
CA THR A 80 54.32 -1.56 10.69
C THR A 80 53.00 -0.91 10.26
N ILE A 81 52.82 0.39 10.51
CA ILE A 81 51.63 1.13 10.08
C ILE A 81 51.35 1.03 8.56
N PRO A 82 52.35 1.19 7.66
CA PRO A 82 52.14 1.02 6.21
C PRO A 82 51.64 -0.38 5.82
N MET A 83 52.23 -1.44 6.39
CA MET A 83 51.77 -2.82 6.15
C MET A 83 50.32 -3.03 6.63
N GLN A 84 49.94 -2.47 7.77
CA GLN A 84 48.57 -2.54 8.27
C GLN A 84 47.59 -1.71 7.43
N LEU A 85 48.01 -0.56 6.88
CA LEU A 85 47.20 0.25 5.95
C LEU A 85 46.93 -0.52 4.65
N VAL A 86 47.95 -1.11 4.03
CA VAL A 86 47.81 -1.93 2.81
C VAL A 86 46.78 -3.04 3.03
N ARG A 87 46.96 -3.86 4.08
CA ARG A 87 46.05 -4.98 4.40
C ARG A 87 44.61 -4.51 4.63
N ASN A 88 44.42 -3.32 5.20
CA ASN A 88 43.09 -2.79 5.50
C ASN A 88 42.45 -2.00 4.33
N ARG A 89 43.15 -1.81 3.20
CA ARG A 89 42.65 -1.04 2.03
C ARG A 89 42.52 -1.85 0.74
N TYR A 90 43.16 -3.02 0.66
CA TYR A 90 43.13 -3.89 -0.52
C TYR A 90 42.65 -5.30 -0.16
N ASP A 91 41.40 -5.63 -0.50
CA ASP A 91 40.79 -6.93 -0.16
C ASP A 91 41.53 -8.12 -0.80
N ALA A 92 42.07 -7.95 -2.02
CA ALA A 92 42.93 -8.93 -2.67
C ALA A 92 44.25 -9.22 -1.93
N VAL A 93 44.70 -8.31 -1.05
CA VAL A 93 45.82 -8.56 -0.12
C VAL A 93 45.30 -9.18 1.16
N ALA A 94 44.17 -8.72 1.69
CA ALA A 94 43.56 -9.25 2.91
C ALA A 94 43.18 -10.74 2.78
N ALA A 95 42.61 -11.14 1.64
CA ALA A 95 42.13 -12.49 1.35
C ALA A 95 43.26 -13.48 0.96
N ALA A 96 44.45 -13.00 0.60
CA ALA A 96 45.54 -13.87 0.17
C ALA A 96 46.04 -14.82 1.30
N PRO A 97 46.61 -15.99 0.95
CA PRO A 97 47.21 -16.93 1.90
C PRO A 97 48.21 -16.26 2.86
N PRO A 98 48.38 -16.73 4.11
CA PRO A 98 49.08 -15.97 5.15
C PRO A 98 50.52 -15.56 4.80
N TYR A 99 51.23 -16.37 4.02
CA TYR A 99 52.60 -16.09 3.56
C TYR A 99 52.61 -15.10 2.38
N GLU A 100 51.82 -15.35 1.33
CA GLU A 100 51.62 -14.41 0.21
C GLU A 100 51.18 -13.02 0.70
N ARG A 101 50.18 -12.96 1.58
CA ARG A 101 49.69 -11.71 2.17
C ARG A 101 50.82 -10.97 2.87
N LYS A 102 51.74 -11.65 3.55
CA LYS A 102 52.87 -11.02 4.24
C LYS A 102 53.88 -10.43 3.25
N VAL A 103 54.12 -11.08 2.11
CA VAL A 103 54.95 -10.55 1.01
C VAL A 103 54.26 -9.38 0.30
N LYS A 104 52.96 -9.51 -0.04
CA LYS A 104 52.13 -8.47 -0.64
C LYS A 104 52.02 -7.22 0.26
N GLU A 105 51.83 -7.40 1.57
CA GLU A 105 51.91 -6.34 2.59
C GLU A 105 53.26 -5.61 2.54
N ILE A 106 54.38 -6.32 2.43
CA ILE A 106 55.74 -5.75 2.40
C ILE A 106 55.98 -4.95 1.11
N LEU A 107 55.73 -5.55 -0.06
CA LEU A 107 56.01 -4.93 -1.35
C LEU A 107 55.16 -3.66 -1.57
N MET A 108 53.88 -3.69 -1.21
CA MET A 108 53.02 -2.50 -1.29
C MET A 108 53.37 -1.47 -0.21
N ALA A 109 53.82 -1.87 0.99
CA ALA A 109 54.23 -0.94 2.03
C ALA A 109 55.48 -0.12 1.65
N LEU A 110 56.40 -0.69 0.86
CA LEU A 110 57.54 0.02 0.30
C LEU A 110 57.08 1.06 -0.73
N LYS A 111 56.33 0.63 -1.75
CA LYS A 111 55.77 1.52 -2.79
C LYS A 111 54.89 2.64 -2.24
N LEU A 112 54.19 2.40 -1.11
CA LEU A 112 53.36 3.40 -0.45
C LEU A 112 54.19 4.55 0.17
N GLU A 113 55.42 4.28 0.59
CA GLU A 113 56.31 5.27 1.22
C GLU A 113 57.18 6.02 0.21
N GLU A 114 57.43 5.42 -0.96
CA GLU A 114 57.92 6.14 -2.15
C GLU A 114 56.87 7.15 -2.64
N ALA A 115 55.60 6.76 -2.69
CA ALA A 115 54.51 7.59 -3.21
C ALA A 115 53.92 8.62 -2.22
N PHE A 116 54.03 8.41 -0.90
CA PHE A 116 53.37 9.27 0.10
C PHE A 116 54.23 9.59 1.32
N SER A 117 54.20 10.86 1.73
CA SER A 117 54.83 11.27 2.99
C SER A 117 54.19 10.61 4.22
N LYS A 118 55.03 10.36 5.24
CA LYS A 118 54.66 9.83 6.58
C LYS A 118 53.37 10.41 7.17
N LYS A 119 53.16 11.72 7.01
CA LYS A 119 51.96 12.42 7.52
C LYS A 119 50.69 11.95 6.80
N ARG A 120 50.73 11.80 5.47
CA ARG A 120 49.60 11.35 4.64
C ARG A 120 49.32 9.85 4.83
N ILE A 121 50.35 9.04 5.06
CA ILE A 121 50.21 7.63 5.46
C ILE A 121 49.52 7.50 6.83
N LEU A 122 49.94 8.28 7.83
CA LEU A 122 49.32 8.25 9.16
C LEU A 122 47.87 8.74 9.13
N GLU A 123 47.57 9.74 8.29
CA GLU A 123 46.21 10.22 8.02
C GLU A 123 45.33 9.13 7.38
N ALA A 124 45.80 8.53 6.28
CA ALA A 124 45.06 7.45 5.61
C ALA A 124 44.83 6.25 6.54
N TYR A 125 45.83 5.85 7.32
CA TYR A 125 45.69 4.78 8.31
C TYR A 125 44.64 5.12 9.37
N LEU A 126 44.76 6.27 10.02
CA LEU A 126 43.82 6.69 11.08
C LEU A 126 42.40 6.98 10.56
N ASN A 127 42.18 7.11 9.25
CA ASN A 127 40.85 7.21 8.65
C ASN A 127 40.31 5.89 8.08
N THR A 128 41.12 4.84 7.97
CA THR A 128 40.72 3.53 7.40
C THR A 128 40.50 2.45 8.47
N VAL A 129 41.18 2.51 9.62
CA VAL A 129 41.07 1.44 10.64
C VAL A 129 39.67 1.33 11.27
N PRO A 130 39.15 0.09 11.47
CA PRO A 130 37.90 -0.13 12.19
C PRO A 130 38.06 0.10 13.70
N PHE A 131 37.06 0.73 14.32
CA PHE A 131 36.96 0.92 15.78
C PHE A 131 35.76 0.20 16.41
N GLY A 132 34.86 -0.40 15.62
CA GLY A 132 33.65 -1.07 16.11
C GLY A 132 32.42 -0.15 16.08
N HIS A 133 31.23 -0.70 16.37
CA HIS A 133 29.93 0.01 16.20
C HIS A 133 29.75 0.64 14.81
N GLY A 134 30.30 0.00 13.78
CA GLY A 134 30.33 0.51 12.41
C GLY A 134 31.32 1.66 12.16
N ALA A 135 31.92 2.24 13.21
CA ALA A 135 32.87 3.34 13.10
C ALA A 135 34.20 2.88 12.48
N HIS A 136 34.57 3.55 11.39
CA HIS A 136 35.82 3.38 10.66
C HIS A 136 36.49 4.75 10.55
N GLY A 137 37.75 4.81 10.97
CA GLY A 137 38.47 6.07 11.12
C GLY A 137 38.21 6.81 12.44
N ILE A 138 39.21 7.58 12.87
CA ILE A 138 39.29 8.16 14.20
C ILE A 138 38.26 9.28 14.42
N GLY A 139 37.84 9.98 13.37
CA GLY A 139 36.79 11.00 13.43
C GLY A 139 35.44 10.39 13.84
N ALA A 140 35.03 9.33 13.14
CA ALA A 140 33.81 8.59 13.44
C ALA A 140 33.88 7.93 14.84
N ALA A 141 35.03 7.37 15.20
CA ALA A 141 35.23 6.75 16.52
C ALA A 141 35.18 7.78 17.67
N ALA A 142 35.74 8.97 17.50
CA ALA A 142 35.67 10.04 18.50
C ALA A 142 34.21 10.48 18.77
N LYS A 143 33.39 10.56 17.70
CA LYS A 143 31.97 10.91 17.78
C LYS A 143 31.12 9.75 18.33
N THR A 144 31.42 8.51 17.95
CA THR A 144 30.65 7.32 18.37
C THR A 144 30.84 6.97 19.86
N TYR A 145 32.05 7.14 20.41
CA TYR A 145 32.37 6.70 21.78
C TYR A 145 32.42 7.82 22.83
N PHE A 146 32.48 9.10 22.42
CA PHE A 146 32.69 10.24 23.33
C PHE A 146 31.99 11.55 22.87
N ASP A 147 31.03 11.46 21.95
CA ASP A 147 30.35 12.55 21.22
C ASP A 147 31.24 13.66 20.59
N THR A 148 32.56 13.46 20.53
CA THR A 148 33.54 14.54 20.33
C THR A 148 34.33 14.46 19.01
N THR A 149 35.22 15.43 18.78
CA THR A 149 36.09 15.45 17.59
C THR A 149 37.44 14.79 17.87
N ALA A 150 38.09 14.23 16.83
CA ALA A 150 39.42 13.63 16.97
C ALA A 150 40.52 14.63 17.37
N ALA A 151 40.27 15.94 17.25
CA ALA A 151 41.16 17.00 17.76
C ALA A 151 41.12 17.12 19.29
N ALA A 152 39.93 16.96 19.88
CA ALA A 152 39.66 17.12 21.31
C ALA A 152 39.94 15.87 22.16
N LEU A 153 40.43 14.78 21.56
CA LEU A 153 40.72 13.53 22.27
C LEU A 153 41.92 13.66 23.23
N GLY A 154 41.61 13.79 24.53
CA GLY A 154 42.59 13.71 25.61
C GLY A 154 43.25 12.31 25.76
N PRO A 155 44.39 12.20 26.46
CA PRO A 155 45.22 10.98 26.45
C PRO A 155 44.52 9.68 26.86
N ALA A 156 43.63 9.67 27.86
CA ALA A 156 42.91 8.46 28.26
C ALA A 156 41.93 7.97 27.18
N ARG A 157 41.20 8.89 26.54
CA ARG A 157 40.26 8.60 25.44
C ARG A 157 41.00 8.15 24.18
N ALA A 158 42.08 8.85 23.81
CA ALA A 158 42.97 8.47 22.72
C ALA A 158 43.59 7.07 22.93
N ALA A 159 44.06 6.77 24.15
CA ALA A 159 44.63 5.47 24.50
C ALA A 159 43.60 4.32 24.47
N LEU A 160 42.31 4.61 24.69
CA LEU A 160 41.24 3.62 24.56
C LEU A 160 41.04 3.24 23.09
N LEU A 161 40.79 4.23 22.22
CA LEU A 161 40.52 3.99 20.80
C LEU A 161 41.72 3.31 20.11
N VAL A 162 42.94 3.80 20.33
CA VAL A 162 44.15 3.14 19.80
C VAL A 162 44.30 1.73 20.36
N GLY A 163 43.97 1.52 21.64
CA GLY A 163 43.97 0.19 22.25
C GLY A 163 43.05 -0.81 21.53
N MET A 164 41.92 -0.35 21.01
CA MET A 164 40.91 -1.15 20.31
C MET A 164 41.32 -1.60 18.90
N ILE A 165 42.23 -0.90 18.21
CA ILE A 165 42.63 -1.22 16.82
C ILE A 165 43.10 -2.68 16.67
N LYS A 166 43.76 -3.25 17.70
CA LYS A 166 44.20 -4.66 17.72
C LYS A 166 43.05 -5.69 17.72
N GLY A 167 41.81 -5.27 17.98
CA GLY A 167 40.65 -6.16 17.99
C GLY A 167 39.40 -5.43 18.51
N PRO A 168 38.68 -4.68 17.66
CA PRO A 168 37.63 -3.76 18.08
C PRO A 168 36.55 -4.39 18.96
N THR A 169 36.03 -5.57 18.58
CA THR A 169 35.05 -6.32 19.38
C THR A 169 35.65 -6.79 20.71
N ARG A 170 36.87 -7.35 20.69
CA ARG A 170 37.55 -7.96 21.86
C ARG A 170 37.91 -6.93 22.94
N TYR A 171 38.14 -5.68 22.54
CA TYR A 171 38.47 -4.57 23.43
C TYR A 171 37.37 -3.48 23.45
N SER A 172 36.17 -3.78 22.95
CA SER A 172 35.05 -2.84 22.96
C SER A 172 34.69 -2.46 24.40
N PRO A 173 34.65 -1.17 24.76
CA PRO A 173 34.34 -0.74 26.11
C PRO A 173 32.86 -0.94 26.48
N THR A 174 31.99 -1.21 25.50
CA THR A 174 30.55 -1.49 25.74
C THR A 174 30.25 -2.98 25.91
N LEU A 175 31.11 -3.86 25.38
CA LEU A 175 30.94 -5.33 25.48
C LEU A 175 31.85 -5.92 26.56
N HIS A 176 33.05 -5.36 26.72
CA HIS A 176 34.13 -5.90 27.56
C HIS A 176 34.89 -4.77 28.28
N PRO A 177 34.23 -3.97 29.15
CA PRO A 177 34.80 -2.77 29.78
C PRO A 177 36.11 -3.03 30.54
N GLU A 178 36.25 -4.17 31.22
CA GLU A 178 37.49 -4.56 31.91
C GLU A 178 38.66 -4.74 30.93
N ARG A 179 38.44 -5.51 29.85
CA ARG A 179 39.45 -5.76 28.81
C ARG A 179 39.83 -4.47 28.10
N ALA A 180 38.87 -3.60 27.86
CA ALA A 180 39.06 -2.26 27.31
C ALA A 180 39.91 -1.38 28.24
N THR A 181 39.60 -1.35 29.54
CA THR A 181 40.35 -0.62 30.57
C THR A 181 41.78 -1.13 30.71
N ALA A 182 41.98 -2.45 30.76
CA ALA A 182 43.30 -3.08 30.81
C ALA A 182 44.15 -2.75 29.57
N ARG A 183 43.53 -2.75 28.38
CA ARG A 183 44.17 -2.41 27.10
C ARG A 183 44.51 -0.90 27.01
N ARG A 184 43.60 -0.01 27.40
CA ARG A 184 43.86 1.45 27.56
C ARG A 184 45.03 1.69 28.51
N ASN A 185 45.00 1.06 29.67
CA ASN A 185 46.04 1.22 30.69
C ASN A 185 47.39 0.63 30.25
N LEU A 186 47.42 -0.33 29.31
CA LEU A 186 48.65 -0.79 28.64
C LEU A 186 49.17 0.24 27.62
N VAL A 187 48.29 0.85 26.82
CA VAL A 187 48.67 1.92 25.86
C VAL A 187 49.28 3.11 26.61
N LEU A 188 48.67 3.55 27.71
CA LEU A 188 49.21 4.60 28.59
C LEU A 188 50.61 4.24 29.15
N ARG A 189 50.84 2.98 29.54
CA ARG A 189 52.18 2.52 29.99
C ARG A 189 53.22 2.60 28.87
N GLN A 190 52.86 2.26 27.63
CA GLN A 190 53.78 2.40 26.49
C GLN A 190 54.04 3.87 26.16
N MET A 191 53.04 4.76 26.23
CA MET A 191 53.23 6.20 26.08
C MET A 191 54.24 6.76 27.09
N HIS A 192 54.13 6.36 28.35
CA HIS A 192 55.11 6.71 29.39
C HIS A 192 56.51 6.15 29.09
N LYS A 193 56.64 4.86 28.72
CA LYS A 193 57.93 4.24 28.34
C LYS A 193 58.60 4.90 27.13
N ARG A 194 57.88 5.71 26.36
CA ARG A 194 58.40 6.50 25.22
C ARG A 194 58.50 8.01 25.49
N GLY A 195 58.32 8.45 26.74
CA GLY A 195 58.48 9.85 27.15
C GLY A 195 57.25 10.75 26.92
N PHE A 196 56.16 10.25 26.33
CA PHE A 196 54.96 11.05 26.05
C PHE A 196 54.11 11.37 27.29
N LEU A 197 54.37 10.71 28.43
CA LEU A 197 53.68 10.93 29.71
C LEU A 197 54.67 10.86 30.88
N SER A 198 54.54 11.76 31.86
CA SER A 198 55.26 11.65 33.14
C SER A 198 54.61 10.62 34.06
N SER A 199 55.39 10.08 35.01
CA SER A 199 54.95 9.02 35.94
C SER A 199 53.72 9.44 36.78
N ALA A 200 53.68 10.70 37.22
CA ALA A 200 52.52 11.26 37.93
C ALA A 200 51.27 11.34 37.03
N ARG A 201 51.42 11.78 35.77
CA ARG A 201 50.31 11.86 34.81
C ARG A 201 49.80 10.47 34.41
N LEU A 202 50.70 9.48 34.31
CA LEU A 202 50.32 8.07 34.10
C LEU A 202 49.48 7.53 35.27
N ARG A 203 49.82 7.83 36.53
CA ARG A 203 49.01 7.40 37.70
C ARG A 203 47.58 7.97 37.61
N ARG A 204 47.43 9.27 37.38
CA ARG A 204 46.12 9.94 37.22
C ARG A 204 45.30 9.34 36.07
N LEU A 205 45.87 9.22 34.88
CA LEU A 205 45.17 8.71 33.68
C LEU A 205 44.82 7.22 33.76
N ARG A 206 45.48 6.43 34.63
CA ARG A 206 45.11 5.03 34.87
C ARG A 206 43.91 4.87 35.80
N ALA A 207 43.71 5.80 36.73
CA ALA A 207 42.60 5.82 37.70
C ALA A 207 41.32 6.44 37.12
N GLU A 208 41.42 7.24 36.06
CA GLU A 208 40.27 7.79 35.34
C GLU A 208 39.33 6.66 34.84
N PRO A 209 38.01 6.71 35.07
CA PRO A 209 37.06 5.72 34.52
C PRO A 209 36.97 5.81 32.98
N LEU A 210 36.20 4.93 32.33
CA LEU A 210 36.14 4.89 30.86
C LEU A 210 35.41 6.10 30.22
N LEU A 211 34.53 6.78 30.97
CA LEU A 211 33.82 8.02 30.57
C LEU A 211 33.37 8.04 29.10
N LEU A 212 32.62 7.01 28.72
CA LEU A 212 31.99 6.89 27.41
C LEU A 212 30.80 7.85 27.30
N ASP A 213 30.63 8.43 26.12
CA ASP A 213 29.41 9.13 25.73
C ASP A 213 28.99 8.55 24.38
N LEU A 214 28.09 7.56 24.44
CA LEU A 214 27.79 6.67 23.33
C LEU A 214 26.67 7.25 22.48
N ALA A 215 27.04 7.82 21.34
CA ALA A 215 26.09 7.97 20.25
C ALA A 215 25.62 6.56 19.85
N SER A 216 24.33 6.29 20.04
CA SER A 216 23.66 5.04 19.69
C SER A 216 23.57 4.88 18.16
N SER A 217 22.82 3.87 17.66
CA SER A 217 22.66 3.71 16.21
C SER A 217 22.14 5.02 15.59
N SER A 218 22.48 5.31 14.33
CA SER A 218 22.35 6.67 13.76
C SER A 218 20.92 7.24 13.66
N LEU A 219 19.91 6.43 14.00
CA LEU A 219 18.53 6.86 14.21
C LEU A 219 18.13 6.90 15.70
N ASP A 220 18.66 6.05 16.57
CA ASP A 220 18.28 5.99 18.00
C ASP A 220 18.65 7.26 18.77
N GLY A 221 19.74 7.93 18.38
CA GLY A 221 20.15 9.24 18.91
C GLY A 221 19.55 10.43 18.16
N SER A 222 18.72 10.20 17.14
CA SER A 222 18.19 11.26 16.27
C SER A 222 17.18 12.15 17.01
N PRO A 223 17.20 13.49 16.79
CA PRO A 223 16.08 14.35 17.18
C PRO A 223 14.79 14.05 16.39
N ALA A 224 14.82 13.27 15.30
CA ALA A 224 13.65 13.00 14.48
C ALA A 224 13.70 11.63 13.75
N PRO A 225 13.77 10.50 14.46
CA PRO A 225 14.06 9.19 13.85
C PRO A 225 13.04 8.75 12.80
N PHE A 226 11.73 8.92 13.06
CA PHE A 226 10.68 8.61 12.08
C PHE A 226 10.78 9.47 10.81
N PHE A 227 11.16 10.74 10.95
CA PHE A 227 11.37 11.64 9.82
C PHE A 227 12.63 11.28 9.04
N ALA A 228 13.71 10.95 9.73
CA ALA A 228 14.94 10.46 9.13
C ALA A 228 14.74 9.13 8.39
N GLU A 229 13.92 8.21 8.90
CA GLU A 229 13.57 6.97 8.20
C GLU A 229 12.68 7.25 6.97
N ALA A 230 11.73 8.20 7.06
CA ALA A 230 10.92 8.63 5.92
C ALA A 230 11.75 9.33 4.84
N VAL A 231 12.73 10.16 5.23
CA VAL A 231 13.66 10.80 4.29
C VAL A 231 14.62 9.79 3.67
N ARG A 232 15.19 8.85 4.45
CA ARG A 232 16.05 7.77 3.94
C ARG A 232 15.35 7.07 2.78
N ARG A 233 14.12 6.58 3.01
CA ARG A 233 13.30 5.93 1.96
C ARG A 233 12.99 6.80 0.76
N ARG A 234 12.95 8.13 0.88
CA ARG A 234 12.72 9.04 -0.26
C ARG A 234 14.02 9.29 -1.03
N VAL A 235 15.14 9.44 -0.33
CA VAL A 235 16.45 9.70 -0.93
C VAL A 235 17.04 8.43 -1.54
N GLU A 236 16.75 7.23 -1.01
CA GLU A 236 17.14 5.96 -1.63
C GLU A 236 16.58 5.79 -3.06
N ARG A 237 15.28 6.07 -3.26
CA ARG A 237 14.69 6.04 -4.61
C ARG A 237 15.34 7.10 -5.50
N TRP A 238 15.38 8.35 -5.03
CA TRP A 238 16.05 9.44 -5.77
C TRP A 238 17.51 9.10 -6.15
N ALA A 239 18.26 8.45 -5.27
CA ALA A 239 19.65 8.12 -5.49
C ALA A 239 19.79 6.99 -6.53
N ALA A 240 18.96 5.95 -6.43
CA ALA A 240 18.86 4.92 -7.48
C ALA A 240 18.43 5.51 -8.84
N ASP A 241 17.47 6.44 -8.84
CA ASP A 241 17.00 7.16 -10.04
C ASP A 241 18.09 8.07 -10.67
N ASN A 242 19.14 8.45 -9.92
CA ASN A 242 20.18 9.43 -10.31
C ASN A 242 21.62 8.88 -10.25
N GLY A 243 21.83 7.58 -10.01
CA GLY A 243 23.16 6.95 -10.01
C GLY A 243 24.03 7.19 -8.76
N TYR A 244 23.43 7.48 -7.60
CA TYR A 244 24.12 7.64 -6.32
C TYR A 244 23.81 6.49 -5.34
N ASP A 245 24.70 6.21 -4.40
CA ASP A 245 24.44 5.38 -3.20
C ASP A 245 24.45 6.23 -1.92
N VAL A 246 23.27 6.32 -1.29
CA VAL A 246 22.99 7.03 -0.03
C VAL A 246 23.92 6.61 1.11
N TYR A 247 24.52 5.42 1.05
CA TYR A 247 25.34 4.85 2.10
C TYR A 247 26.85 4.95 1.88
N THR A 248 27.30 5.50 0.74
CA THR A 248 28.73 5.62 0.38
C THR A 248 29.16 7.00 -0.12
N ASP A 249 28.25 7.81 -0.66
CA ASP A 249 28.66 8.96 -1.48
C ASP A 249 28.78 10.27 -0.68
N GLY A 250 28.63 10.22 0.64
CA GLY A 250 28.84 11.36 1.54
C GLY A 250 27.87 12.52 1.33
N LEU A 251 26.67 12.25 0.83
CA LEU A 251 25.69 13.28 0.47
C LEU A 251 25.31 14.15 1.68
N GLN A 252 25.08 15.44 1.45
CA GLN A 252 24.60 16.39 2.45
C GLN A 252 23.14 16.75 2.14
N ILE A 253 22.22 16.19 2.92
CA ILE A 253 20.78 16.25 2.65
C ILE A 253 20.13 17.31 3.55
N HIS A 254 19.67 18.42 2.98
CA HIS A 254 19.04 19.50 3.73
C HIS A 254 17.52 19.40 3.70
N THR A 255 16.91 19.31 4.88
CA THR A 255 15.46 19.03 5.04
C THR A 255 14.63 20.26 5.37
N THR A 256 13.31 20.10 5.32
CA THR A 256 12.35 21.13 5.74
C THR A 256 12.14 21.20 7.25
N LEU A 257 12.64 20.20 7.99
CA LEU A 257 12.35 19.99 9.42
C LEU A 257 12.82 21.18 10.26
N ASP A 258 12.00 21.55 11.23
CA ASP A 258 12.30 22.57 12.21
C ASP A 258 12.53 21.92 13.58
N LEU A 259 13.70 22.15 14.18
CA LEU A 259 14.13 21.38 15.35
C LEU A 259 13.28 21.68 16.59
N ASP A 260 12.85 22.93 16.78
CA ASP A 260 12.13 23.34 17.97
C ASP A 260 10.63 23.03 17.85
N MET A 261 10.06 23.12 16.64
CA MET A 261 8.74 22.51 16.38
C MET A 261 8.78 20.99 16.54
N GLN A 262 9.84 20.31 16.09
CA GLN A 262 9.99 18.87 16.30
C GLN A 262 10.06 18.51 17.80
N ARG A 263 10.83 19.26 18.59
CA ARG A 263 10.89 19.11 20.06
C ARG A 263 9.53 19.35 20.72
N ALA A 264 8.82 20.40 20.34
CA ALA A 264 7.48 20.71 20.85
C ALA A 264 6.47 19.61 20.50
N ALA A 265 6.52 19.08 19.27
CA ALA A 265 5.67 17.98 18.82
C ALA A 265 5.95 16.69 19.60
N GLN A 266 7.24 16.36 19.81
CA GLN A 266 7.64 15.22 20.64
C GLN A 266 7.23 15.40 22.10
N ALA A 267 7.36 16.60 22.66
CA ALA A 267 6.92 16.91 24.01
C ALA A 267 5.39 16.76 24.16
N ALA A 268 4.62 17.24 23.19
CA ALA A 268 3.17 17.09 23.15
C ALA A 268 2.77 15.61 23.06
N VAL A 269 3.28 14.86 22.07
CA VAL A 269 2.99 13.42 21.91
C VAL A 269 3.40 12.62 23.15
N ARG A 270 4.63 12.81 23.65
CA ARG A 270 5.15 12.11 24.84
C ARG A 270 4.31 12.39 26.08
N THR A 271 3.90 13.64 26.29
CA THR A 271 3.17 14.06 27.48
C THR A 271 1.70 13.65 27.41
N GLN A 272 0.99 14.02 26.34
CA GLN A 272 -0.45 13.76 26.26
C GLN A 272 -0.74 12.26 26.07
N ALA A 273 0.06 11.52 25.29
CA ALA A 273 -0.13 10.07 25.18
C ALA A 273 0.26 9.31 26.47
N ARG A 274 1.09 9.88 27.36
CA ARG A 274 1.26 9.35 28.74
C ARG A 274 0.02 9.59 29.61
N LYS A 275 -0.61 10.77 29.51
CA LYS A 275 -1.85 11.07 30.26
C LYS A 275 -3.03 10.22 29.75
N LEU A 276 -3.22 10.11 28.43
CA LEU A 276 -4.26 9.30 27.80
C LEU A 276 -4.02 7.78 28.01
N GLN A 277 -2.76 7.35 28.17
CA GLN A 277 -2.47 5.96 28.59
C GLN A 277 -3.06 5.66 29.98
N ALA A 278 -3.06 6.61 30.92
CA ALA A 278 -3.66 6.43 32.25
C ALA A 278 -5.19 6.34 32.19
N VAL A 279 -5.82 7.09 31.28
CA VAL A 279 -7.26 6.97 30.98
C VAL A 279 -7.59 5.55 30.51
N ALA A 280 -6.97 5.11 29.41
CA ALA A 280 -7.24 3.77 28.85
C ALA A 280 -6.86 2.63 29.81
N ALA A 281 -5.77 2.79 30.58
CA ALA A 281 -5.38 1.84 31.61
C ALA A 281 -6.46 1.66 32.68
N TYR A 282 -7.02 2.76 33.18
CA TYR A 282 -8.12 2.74 34.13
C TYR A 282 -9.39 2.13 33.50
N GLU A 283 -9.81 2.60 32.32
CA GLU A 283 -11.01 2.10 31.64
C GLU A 283 -10.97 0.58 31.43
N TRP A 284 -9.82 0.02 31.05
CA TRP A 284 -9.63 -1.43 30.87
C TRP A 284 -9.32 -2.22 32.14
N SER A 285 -9.31 -1.56 33.31
CA SER A 285 -9.31 -2.22 34.62
C SER A 285 -10.68 -2.19 35.31
N GLN A 286 -11.57 -1.24 34.95
CA GLN A 286 -12.92 -1.15 35.52
C GLN A 286 -13.87 -2.20 34.95
N ARG A 287 -14.83 -2.68 35.76
CA ARG A 287 -15.87 -3.62 35.32
C ARG A 287 -16.78 -2.98 34.25
N ALA A 288 -17.60 -2.02 34.66
CA ALA A 288 -18.40 -1.19 33.75
C ALA A 288 -17.56 -0.04 33.17
N PRO A 289 -17.82 0.40 31.92
CA PRO A 289 -17.10 1.49 31.26
C PRO A 289 -17.56 2.87 31.76
N HIS A 290 -17.31 3.17 33.04
CA HIS A 290 -17.76 4.41 33.67
C HIS A 290 -16.77 5.56 33.49
N LEU A 291 -17.32 6.77 33.30
CA LEU A 291 -16.56 8.00 33.16
C LEU A 291 -16.19 8.57 34.52
N LEU A 292 -14.94 8.36 34.95
CA LEU A 292 -14.39 8.97 36.18
C LEU A 292 -14.38 10.50 36.11
N SER A 293 -14.10 11.09 34.96
CA SER A 293 -14.16 12.54 34.72
C SER A 293 -14.03 12.88 33.23
N GLU A 294 -14.53 14.06 32.83
CA GLU A 294 -14.17 14.70 31.55
C GLU A 294 -12.77 15.35 31.59
N HIS A 295 -12.22 15.56 32.78
CA HIS A 295 -10.88 16.11 32.96
C HIS A 295 -9.84 14.98 33.05
N ILE A 296 -8.66 15.20 32.48
CA ILE A 296 -7.62 14.16 32.44
C ILE A 296 -6.87 13.99 33.78
N ALA A 297 -6.97 14.96 34.68
CA ALA A 297 -6.18 15.00 35.92
C ALA A 297 -6.53 13.90 36.95
N PRO A 298 -7.82 13.56 37.22
CA PRO A 298 -8.19 12.44 38.08
C PRO A 298 -7.54 11.10 37.68
N TYR A 299 -7.60 10.72 36.41
CA TYR A 299 -6.94 9.50 35.89
C TYR A 299 -5.43 9.50 36.13
N VAL A 300 -4.77 10.64 35.93
CA VAL A 300 -3.32 10.80 36.11
C VAL A 300 -2.92 10.82 37.58
N ARG A 301 -3.81 11.22 38.50
CA ARG A 301 -3.60 11.03 39.95
C ARG A 301 -3.79 9.57 40.33
N ARG A 302 -4.93 8.96 39.98
CA ARG A 302 -5.27 7.57 40.31
C ARG A 302 -4.22 6.56 39.84
N ALA A 303 -3.71 6.72 38.62
CA ALA A 303 -2.62 5.90 38.07
C ALA A 303 -1.22 6.15 38.70
N LYS A 304 -1.14 6.96 39.77
CA LYS A 304 0.04 7.12 40.63
C LYS A 304 -0.23 6.77 42.10
N SER A 305 -1.44 7.03 42.60
CA SER A 305 -1.77 6.98 44.02
C SER A 305 -2.54 5.73 44.46
N GLU A 306 -3.12 4.97 43.54
CA GLU A 306 -3.98 3.83 43.88
C GLU A 306 -3.46 2.52 43.25
N PRO A 307 -3.34 1.42 44.02
CA PRO A 307 -2.93 0.13 43.48
C PRO A 307 -4.08 -0.51 42.69
N PHE A 308 -3.96 -0.54 41.37
CA PHE A 308 -4.79 -1.35 40.48
C PHE A 308 -3.93 -1.93 39.35
N GLU A 309 -4.21 -3.16 38.90
CA GLU A 309 -3.51 -3.74 37.76
C GLU A 309 -4.01 -3.09 36.44
N PRO A 310 -3.15 -2.40 35.66
CA PRO A 310 -3.55 -1.74 34.42
C PRO A 310 -3.98 -2.74 33.34
N PHE A 311 -5.15 -2.51 32.74
CA PHE A 311 -5.72 -3.37 31.68
C PHE A 311 -6.07 -4.81 32.12
N ALA A 312 -6.23 -5.10 33.42
CA ALA A 312 -6.57 -6.46 33.90
C ALA A 312 -7.76 -7.09 33.12
N ARG A 313 -8.90 -6.39 33.09
CA ARG A 313 -10.12 -6.83 32.41
C ARG A 313 -9.97 -6.97 30.89
N LEU A 314 -9.05 -6.25 30.24
CA LEU A 314 -8.75 -6.49 28.82
C LEU A 314 -8.21 -7.91 28.60
N TRP A 315 -7.42 -8.44 29.53
CA TRP A 315 -6.84 -9.77 29.42
C TRP A 315 -7.82 -10.87 29.83
N ASP A 316 -8.74 -10.57 30.75
CA ASP A 316 -9.84 -11.45 31.16
C ASP A 316 -10.89 -11.58 30.05
N GLU A 317 -11.36 -10.46 29.47
CA GLU A 317 -12.33 -10.47 28.35
C GLU A 317 -11.71 -10.99 27.05
N ARG A 318 -10.41 -10.76 26.81
CA ARG A 318 -9.78 -10.98 25.49
C ARG A 318 -8.52 -11.85 25.56
N PRO A 319 -8.54 -13.05 26.16
CA PRO A 319 -7.37 -13.94 26.25
C PRO A 319 -6.88 -14.45 24.88
N ALA A 320 -7.70 -14.33 23.82
CA ALA A 320 -7.28 -14.55 22.44
C ALA A 320 -6.32 -13.45 21.91
N LEU A 321 -6.41 -12.21 22.42
CA LEU A 321 -5.58 -11.07 21.99
C LEU A 321 -4.10 -11.32 22.28
N ALA A 322 -3.77 -11.73 23.51
CA ALA A 322 -2.40 -12.06 23.90
C ALA A 322 -1.84 -13.25 23.10
N ARG A 323 -2.64 -14.30 22.86
CA ARG A 323 -2.28 -15.44 22.01
C ARG A 323 -1.98 -15.03 20.56
N ALA A 324 -2.79 -14.13 19.98
CA ALA A 324 -2.61 -13.65 18.62
C ALA A 324 -1.32 -12.81 18.45
N HIS A 325 -0.97 -11.96 19.42
CA HIS A 325 0.27 -11.18 19.38
C HIS A 325 1.51 -12.00 19.71
N LEU A 326 1.43 -13.00 20.61
CA LEU A 326 2.52 -13.93 20.91
C LEU A 326 3.05 -14.59 19.62
N ARG A 327 2.14 -15.09 18.78
CA ARG A 327 2.44 -15.72 17.48
C ARG A 327 3.13 -14.79 16.47
N ARG A 328 3.06 -13.46 16.66
CA ARG A 328 3.74 -12.47 15.79
C ARG A 328 5.16 -12.15 16.25
N THR A 329 5.54 -12.51 17.48
CA THR A 329 6.84 -12.15 18.05
C THR A 329 8.02 -12.87 17.38
N ALA A 330 9.18 -12.21 17.33
CA ALA A 330 10.43 -12.86 16.92
C ALA A 330 10.88 -13.97 17.89
N ARG A 331 10.39 -13.98 19.14
CA ARG A 331 10.66 -15.06 20.10
C ARG A 331 9.90 -16.35 19.73
N TYR A 332 8.64 -16.23 19.32
CA TYR A 332 7.85 -17.35 18.79
C TYR A 332 8.46 -17.93 17.51
N ARG A 333 8.77 -17.09 16.50
CA ARG A 333 9.43 -17.55 15.26
C ARG A 333 10.75 -18.27 15.53
N ARG A 334 11.62 -17.72 16.38
CA ARG A 334 12.90 -18.36 16.75
C ARG A 334 12.75 -19.63 17.61
N ALA A 335 11.61 -19.84 18.26
CA ALA A 335 11.33 -21.10 18.96
C ALA A 335 10.91 -22.20 17.97
N LEU A 336 10.05 -21.87 17.00
CA LEU A 336 9.69 -22.78 15.89
C LEU A 336 10.94 -23.17 15.07
N HIS A 337 11.74 -22.22 14.60
CA HIS A 337 12.95 -22.54 13.81
C HIS A 337 14.05 -23.30 14.60
N ARG A 338 13.89 -23.50 15.92
CA ARG A 338 14.83 -24.25 16.78
C ARG A 338 14.27 -25.57 17.31
N SER A 339 13.05 -25.94 16.93
CA SER A 339 12.46 -27.21 17.35
C SER A 339 11.42 -27.69 16.36
N SER A 340 11.49 -28.97 15.99
CA SER A 340 10.44 -29.72 15.28
C SER A 340 9.17 -29.96 16.14
N ALA A 341 8.90 -29.07 17.10
CA ALA A 341 7.92 -29.26 18.15
C ALA A 341 6.53 -28.75 17.76
N ASP A 342 5.52 -29.41 18.33
CA ASP A 342 4.13 -28.95 18.37
C ASP A 342 4.02 -27.43 18.62
N THR A 343 3.30 -26.74 17.74
CA THR A 343 2.98 -25.31 17.89
C THR A 343 2.27 -25.02 19.22
N GLY A 344 1.45 -25.96 19.72
CA GLY A 344 0.88 -25.93 21.06
C GLY A 344 1.95 -25.89 22.15
N ALA A 345 2.96 -26.75 22.10
CA ALA A 345 4.06 -26.81 23.07
C ALA A 345 4.87 -25.50 23.09
N VAL A 346 5.17 -24.92 21.92
CA VAL A 346 5.84 -23.62 21.82
C VAL A 346 4.99 -22.50 22.43
N VAL A 347 3.66 -22.50 22.19
CA VAL A 347 2.74 -21.54 22.83
C VAL A 347 2.63 -21.76 24.34
N ARG A 348 2.57 -23.02 24.83
CA ARG A 348 2.56 -23.35 26.27
C ARG A 348 3.80 -22.79 26.96
N ARG A 349 5.00 -23.10 26.45
CA ARG A 349 6.30 -22.66 27.00
C ARG A 349 6.49 -21.13 26.98
N LEU A 350 5.95 -20.43 25.97
CA LEU A 350 6.03 -18.97 25.91
C LEU A 350 4.96 -18.27 26.76
N ARG A 351 3.87 -18.95 27.13
CA ARG A 351 2.87 -18.43 28.07
C ARG A 351 3.29 -18.57 29.54
N SER A 352 4.12 -19.55 29.88
CA SER A 352 4.67 -19.72 31.23
C SER A 352 5.81 -18.74 31.58
N ASP A 353 6.35 -18.02 30.59
CA ASP A 353 7.28 -16.90 30.83
C ASP A 353 6.47 -15.62 31.14
N THR A 354 6.21 -15.40 32.44
CA THR A 354 5.41 -14.27 32.94
C THR A 354 6.01 -12.92 32.54
N ALA A 355 7.32 -12.74 32.74
CA ALA A 355 8.02 -11.49 32.40
C ALA A 355 7.90 -11.13 30.91
N PHE A 356 7.97 -12.13 30.02
CA PHE A 356 7.71 -11.96 28.59
C PHE A 356 6.25 -11.67 28.27
N MET A 357 5.32 -12.42 28.88
CA MET A 357 3.88 -12.21 28.67
C MET A 357 3.43 -10.82 29.12
N ASP A 358 3.95 -10.31 30.24
CA ASP A 358 3.60 -8.97 30.72
C ASP A 358 4.28 -7.87 29.91
N SER A 359 5.48 -8.12 29.37
CA SER A 359 6.11 -7.23 28.39
C SER A 359 5.27 -7.13 27.11
N LEU A 360 4.80 -8.27 26.60
CA LEU A 360 3.91 -8.36 25.44
C LEU A 360 2.56 -7.67 25.69
N ARG A 361 1.92 -7.93 26.84
CA ARG A 361 0.69 -7.24 27.29
C ARG A 361 0.89 -5.72 27.30
N ARG A 362 1.96 -5.23 27.93
CA ARG A 362 2.33 -3.80 27.98
C ARG A 362 2.69 -3.21 26.62
N GLN A 363 3.07 -4.01 25.62
CA GLN A 363 3.30 -3.55 24.25
C GLN A 363 1.98 -3.42 23.48
N VAL A 364 1.07 -4.41 23.60
CA VAL A 364 -0.23 -4.44 22.92
C VAL A 364 -1.18 -3.38 23.49
N ALA A 365 -1.22 -3.21 24.81
CA ALA A 365 -2.01 -2.17 25.49
C ALA A 365 -1.35 -0.78 25.47
N ARG A 366 -0.25 -0.58 24.74
CA ARG A 366 0.40 0.73 24.60
C ARG A 366 -0.41 1.61 23.65
N LEU A 367 -1.01 2.67 24.19
CA LEU A 367 -1.66 3.71 23.39
C LEU A 367 -0.63 4.30 22.42
N ARG A 368 -0.97 4.40 21.14
CA ARG A 368 -0.15 4.98 20.09
C ARG A 368 -0.64 6.37 19.74
N ALA A 369 0.26 7.14 19.15
CA ALA A 369 0.03 8.52 18.76
C ALA A 369 0.93 8.88 17.58
N GLY A 370 0.40 9.69 16.67
CA GLY A 370 1.16 10.34 15.60
C GLY A 370 0.83 11.83 15.57
N LEU A 371 1.81 12.68 15.23
CA LEU A 371 1.59 14.10 14.95
C LEU A 371 2.46 14.57 13.79
N VAL A 372 1.89 15.38 12.90
CA VAL A 372 2.60 16.03 11.79
C VAL A 372 2.19 17.50 11.69
N ALA A 373 3.15 18.37 11.36
CA ALA A 373 2.91 19.78 11.09
C ALA A 373 3.60 20.20 9.79
N MET A 374 2.89 20.87 8.88
CA MET A 374 3.41 21.31 7.58
C MET A 374 2.90 22.71 7.19
N THR A 375 3.67 23.47 6.42
CA THR A 375 3.22 24.81 5.98
C THR A 375 2.20 24.71 4.83
N PRO A 376 1.03 25.38 4.91
CA PRO A 376 -0.03 25.23 3.90
C PRO A 376 0.34 25.80 2.52
N ARG A 377 1.28 26.76 2.43
CA ARG A 377 1.68 27.39 1.15
C ARG A 377 2.89 26.77 0.45
N THR A 378 3.67 25.88 1.10
CA THR A 378 4.94 25.37 0.52
C THR A 378 5.19 23.86 0.69
N GLY A 379 4.23 23.14 1.29
CA GLY A 379 4.35 21.71 1.57
C GLY A 379 5.34 21.32 2.66
N ALA A 380 6.23 22.25 3.07
CA ALA A 380 7.35 21.99 3.96
C ALA A 380 6.89 21.43 5.31
N VAL A 381 7.23 20.17 5.57
CA VAL A 381 7.02 19.50 6.86
C VAL A 381 7.97 20.11 7.88
N ARG A 382 7.43 20.61 8.99
CA ARG A 382 8.16 21.24 10.09
C ARG A 382 8.37 20.31 11.28
N ALA A 383 7.39 19.46 11.57
CA ALA A 383 7.49 18.44 12.62
C ALA A 383 6.82 17.13 12.16
N TRP A 384 7.39 16.00 12.59
CA TRP A 384 6.92 14.66 12.28
C TRP A 384 7.27 13.72 13.44
N VAL A 385 6.25 13.22 14.11
CA VAL A 385 6.36 12.29 15.22
C VAL A 385 5.54 11.05 14.88
N GLY A 386 6.23 10.04 14.35
CA GLY A 386 5.64 8.77 13.93
C GLY A 386 5.31 7.80 15.06
N GLY A 387 5.58 8.17 16.32
CA GLY A 387 5.36 7.30 17.47
C GLY A 387 5.91 7.90 18.76
N ARG A 388 5.61 7.26 19.89
CA ARG A 388 6.01 7.71 21.24
C ARG A 388 7.48 7.41 21.58
N ASP A 389 8.07 6.44 20.88
CA ASP A 389 9.29 5.71 21.25
C ASP A 389 9.73 4.88 20.04
N PHE A 390 10.79 5.30 19.33
CA PHE A 390 11.24 4.65 18.09
C PHE A 390 11.96 3.32 18.34
N GLN A 391 12.69 3.20 19.46
CA GLN A 391 13.45 1.99 19.81
C GLN A 391 12.53 0.77 20.00
N ASN A 392 11.31 0.99 20.50
CA ASN A 392 10.34 -0.08 20.75
C ASN A 392 9.15 -0.12 19.75
N ASP A 393 9.07 0.83 18.82
CA ASP A 393 8.00 0.95 17.80
C ASP A 393 8.44 1.82 16.62
N GLN A 394 9.03 1.20 15.61
CA GLN A 394 9.42 1.84 14.36
C GLN A 394 8.26 1.99 13.35
N TYR A 395 7.04 1.53 13.68
CA TYR A 395 5.91 1.60 12.75
C TYR A 395 5.33 3.01 12.70
N ASP A 396 5.80 3.80 11.74
CA ASP A 396 5.47 5.22 11.60
C ASP A 396 3.96 5.49 11.42
N LYS A 397 3.38 6.16 12.41
CA LYS A 397 1.96 6.54 12.47
C LYS A 397 1.62 7.80 11.66
N VAL A 398 2.58 8.40 10.93
CA VAL A 398 2.35 9.58 10.07
C VAL A 398 2.26 9.21 8.58
N GLY A 399 3.27 8.53 8.05
CA GLY A 399 3.44 8.22 6.62
C GLY A 399 3.32 6.74 6.24
N LEU A 400 3.35 5.80 7.20
CA LEU A 400 3.10 4.37 6.91
C LEU A 400 1.69 3.93 7.33
N ALA A 401 1.26 4.24 8.55
CA ALA A 401 -0.02 3.77 9.05
C ALA A 401 -1.22 4.35 8.29
N ARG A 402 -2.04 3.45 7.73
CA ARG A 402 -3.40 3.75 7.23
C ARG A 402 -4.41 3.53 8.36
N ARG A 403 -5.34 4.47 8.51
CA ARG A 403 -6.44 4.43 9.49
C ARG A 403 -7.69 5.10 8.93
N GLN A 404 -8.86 4.73 9.43
CA GLN A 404 -10.11 5.39 9.07
C GLN A 404 -10.11 6.82 9.63
N PRO A 405 -10.27 7.88 8.80
CA PRO A 405 -10.25 9.28 9.25
C PRO A 405 -11.52 9.69 10.02
N GLY A 406 -12.59 8.90 9.94
CA GLY A 406 -13.87 9.20 10.58
C GLY A 406 -14.43 10.55 10.11
N SER A 407 -15.03 11.30 11.04
CA SER A 407 -15.59 12.63 10.77
C SER A 407 -14.58 13.71 10.33
N THR A 408 -13.27 13.45 10.26
CA THR A 408 -12.33 14.36 9.56
C THR A 408 -12.42 14.27 8.04
N PHE A 409 -13.12 13.28 7.48
CA PHE A 409 -13.37 13.22 6.03
C PHE A 409 -14.46 14.20 5.55
N LYS A 410 -15.30 14.70 6.48
CA LYS A 410 -16.49 15.51 6.15
C LYS A 410 -16.22 16.81 5.38
N PRO A 411 -15.13 17.58 5.61
CA PRO A 411 -14.84 18.74 4.78
C PRO A 411 -14.78 18.44 3.28
N PHE A 412 -14.41 17.22 2.86
CA PHE A 412 -14.42 16.83 1.44
C PHE A 412 -15.85 16.64 0.90
N VAL A 413 -16.78 16.11 1.70
CA VAL A 413 -18.21 16.02 1.38
C VAL A 413 -18.81 17.42 1.23
N TRP A 414 -18.54 18.31 2.18
CA TRP A 414 -19.00 19.70 2.13
C TRP A 414 -18.38 20.48 0.96
N THR A 415 -17.11 20.24 0.65
CA THR A 415 -16.45 20.83 -0.52
C THR A 415 -17.10 20.36 -1.82
N ALA A 416 -17.45 19.08 -1.93
CA ALA A 416 -18.20 18.56 -3.08
C ALA A 416 -19.59 19.21 -3.18
N ALA A 417 -20.32 19.34 -2.07
CA ALA A 417 -21.62 20.03 -2.03
C ALA A 417 -21.53 21.49 -2.50
N LEU A 418 -20.60 22.28 -1.97
CA LEU A 418 -20.44 23.69 -2.39
C LEU A 418 -20.04 23.82 -3.87
N ASN A 419 -19.26 22.87 -4.41
CA ASN A 419 -18.94 22.82 -5.84
C ASN A 419 -20.15 22.40 -6.72
N HIS A 420 -21.15 21.72 -6.14
CA HIS A 420 -22.44 21.40 -6.76
C HIS A 420 -23.52 22.50 -6.51
N GLY A 421 -23.12 23.70 -6.08
CA GLY A 421 -24.02 24.86 -5.97
C GLY A 421 -24.74 25.05 -4.63
N PHE A 422 -24.62 24.09 -3.69
CA PHE A 422 -25.13 24.25 -2.33
C PHE A 422 -24.46 25.44 -1.62
N LYS A 423 -25.17 26.08 -0.70
CA LYS A 423 -24.73 27.27 0.06
C LYS A 423 -24.67 26.95 1.57
N PRO A 424 -23.82 27.65 2.36
CA PRO A 424 -23.62 27.32 3.77
C PRO A 424 -24.87 27.40 4.68
N TYR A 425 -25.93 28.08 4.24
CA TYR A 425 -27.16 28.27 5.01
C TYR A 425 -28.36 27.46 4.49
N ASP A 426 -28.19 26.67 3.42
CA ASP A 426 -29.19 25.68 3.01
C ASP A 426 -29.38 24.66 4.15
N ALA A 427 -30.59 24.15 4.33
CA ALA A 427 -30.96 23.37 5.51
C ALA A 427 -31.74 22.09 5.16
N LEU A 428 -31.56 21.05 5.99
CA LEU A 428 -32.45 19.89 5.99
C LEU A 428 -33.76 20.24 6.70
N ARG A 429 -34.89 20.04 5.99
CA ARG A 429 -36.26 19.94 6.56
C ARG A 429 -36.52 18.49 7.04
N GLY A 430 -37.58 18.30 7.83
CA GLY A 430 -38.07 16.97 8.27
C GLY A 430 -37.32 16.37 9.46
N GLY A 431 -38.06 15.84 10.43
CA GLY A 431 -37.52 15.05 11.55
C GLY A 431 -37.47 13.56 11.20
N GLU A 432 -36.44 12.86 11.68
CA GLU A 432 -36.30 11.40 11.78
C GLU A 432 -34.98 11.15 12.57
N LEU A 433 -34.95 10.14 13.44
CA LEU A 433 -33.95 9.83 14.48
C LEU A 433 -33.72 10.81 15.67
N PRO A 434 -33.56 10.30 16.92
CA PRO A 434 -33.36 11.10 18.12
C PRO A 434 -31.88 11.27 18.54
N ASP A 435 -31.29 12.45 18.27
CA ASP A 435 -30.01 12.87 18.87
C ASP A 435 -30.24 13.52 20.26
N PRO A 436 -29.71 12.97 21.37
CA PRO A 436 -29.87 13.56 22.71
C PRO A 436 -29.35 15.01 22.83
N PHE A 437 -28.37 15.41 22.00
CA PHE A 437 -27.85 16.78 21.98
C PHE A 437 -28.68 17.73 21.09
N ALA A 438 -29.58 17.22 20.24
CA ALA A 438 -30.47 18.06 19.42
C ALA A 438 -31.60 18.69 20.26
N ALA A 439 -32.12 17.99 21.26
CA ALA A 439 -33.20 18.47 22.15
C ALA A 439 -32.89 19.81 22.85
N ARG A 440 -31.60 20.10 23.08
CA ARG A 440 -31.12 21.34 23.71
C ARG A 440 -30.83 22.48 22.71
N ARG A 441 -31.07 22.28 21.41
CA ARG A 441 -30.84 23.25 20.33
C ARG A 441 -32.03 23.50 19.40
N SER A 442 -33.05 22.64 19.40
CA SER A 442 -34.23 22.75 18.52
C SER A 442 -35.10 23.99 18.73
N ARG A 443 -35.05 24.62 19.92
CA ARG A 443 -35.88 25.79 20.28
C ARG A 443 -35.45 27.14 19.64
N ALA A 444 -34.51 27.13 18.69
CA ALA A 444 -34.08 28.34 17.97
C ALA A 444 -34.06 28.15 16.45
N SER A 445 -35.16 28.57 15.80
CA SER A 445 -35.27 28.98 14.39
C SER A 445 -34.53 28.17 13.30
N GLY A 446 -35.25 27.23 12.67
CA GLY A 446 -35.11 27.01 11.22
C GLY A 446 -34.10 25.95 10.74
N GLY A 447 -34.15 24.73 11.30
CA GLY A 447 -33.53 23.55 10.68
C GLY A 447 -32.00 23.44 10.79
N LEU A 448 -31.46 22.27 10.40
CA LEU A 448 -30.01 22.04 10.43
C LEU A 448 -29.38 22.55 9.14
N THR A 449 -28.80 23.75 9.19
CA THR A 449 -28.04 24.32 8.06
C THR A 449 -26.75 23.55 7.77
N LEU A 450 -26.27 23.58 6.51
CA LEU A 450 -24.97 23.00 6.13
C LEU A 450 -23.83 23.48 7.03
N ARG A 451 -23.81 24.78 7.39
CA ARG A 451 -22.83 25.36 8.30
C ARG A 451 -22.89 24.73 9.69
N ASN A 452 -24.07 24.67 10.31
CA ASN A 452 -24.22 24.06 11.63
C ASN A 452 -23.95 22.53 11.58
N GLY A 453 -24.30 21.87 10.47
CA GLY A 453 -23.99 20.46 10.22
C GLY A 453 -22.50 20.14 10.21
N LEU A 454 -21.64 21.00 9.66
CA LEU A 454 -20.19 20.82 9.72
C LEU A 454 -19.62 21.15 11.11
N ILE A 455 -20.09 22.26 11.71
CA ILE A 455 -19.69 22.74 13.05
C ILE A 455 -19.92 21.67 14.12
N TYR A 456 -21.10 21.05 14.12
CA TYR A 456 -21.49 19.99 15.06
C TYR A 456 -21.27 18.58 14.49
N SER A 457 -20.58 18.45 13.35
CA SER A 457 -20.13 17.16 12.79
C SER A 457 -21.25 16.14 12.49
N SER A 458 -22.45 16.59 12.12
CA SER A 458 -23.65 15.76 11.91
C SER A 458 -23.42 14.58 10.96
N ASN A 459 -23.86 13.39 11.33
CA ASN A 459 -23.88 12.21 10.45
C ASN A 459 -25.03 12.30 9.45
N ARG A 460 -26.22 12.74 9.86
CA ARG A 460 -27.41 12.92 8.99
C ARG A 460 -27.11 13.85 7.80
N MET A 461 -26.50 15.01 8.05
CA MET A 461 -26.09 15.94 6.98
C MET A 461 -25.01 15.35 6.06
N ALA A 462 -24.01 14.63 6.59
CA ALA A 462 -22.97 14.00 5.77
C ALA A 462 -23.54 12.92 4.84
N ARG A 463 -24.47 12.09 5.35
CA ARG A 463 -25.21 11.08 4.57
C ARG A 463 -26.05 11.75 3.48
N ALA A 464 -26.84 12.78 3.83
CA ALA A 464 -27.71 13.50 2.89
C ALA A 464 -26.93 14.19 1.74
N LEU A 465 -25.88 14.96 2.07
CA LEU A 465 -25.04 15.61 1.05
C LEU A 465 -24.38 14.59 0.11
N THR A 466 -23.95 13.44 0.63
CA THR A 466 -23.32 12.38 -0.18
C THR A 466 -24.33 11.63 -1.06
N ARG A 467 -25.60 11.54 -0.64
CA ARG A 467 -26.70 11.07 -1.51
C ARG A 467 -26.96 12.09 -2.65
N ALA A 468 -26.92 13.39 -2.36
CA ALA A 468 -27.20 14.45 -3.33
C ALA A 468 -26.08 14.65 -4.39
N VAL A 469 -24.80 14.62 -4.02
CA VAL A 469 -23.68 14.79 -4.99
C VAL A 469 -23.09 13.47 -5.50
N GLY A 470 -23.48 12.34 -4.90
CA GLY A 470 -22.92 11.03 -5.14
C GLY A 470 -21.53 10.81 -4.53
N PRO A 471 -21.23 9.59 -4.02
CA PRO A 471 -19.93 9.29 -3.40
C PRO A 471 -18.75 9.39 -4.37
N GLY A 472 -18.99 9.26 -5.68
CA GLY A 472 -17.99 9.48 -6.72
C GLY A 472 -17.47 10.93 -6.75
N ALA A 473 -18.34 11.94 -6.60
CA ALA A 473 -17.93 13.34 -6.56
C ALA A 473 -17.13 13.66 -5.29
N VAL A 474 -17.52 13.09 -4.14
CA VAL A 474 -16.77 13.17 -2.89
C VAL A 474 -15.37 12.55 -3.04
N ALA A 475 -15.27 11.35 -3.63
CA ALA A 475 -14.01 10.65 -3.83
C ALA A 475 -13.09 11.36 -4.85
N ARG A 476 -13.64 12.00 -5.90
CA ARG A 476 -12.89 12.88 -6.81
C ARG A 476 -12.38 14.14 -6.09
N THR A 477 -13.22 14.77 -5.27
CA THR A 477 -12.87 15.97 -4.49
C THR A 477 -11.72 15.72 -3.52
N ALA A 478 -11.77 14.61 -2.76
CA ALA A 478 -10.69 14.21 -1.85
C ALA A 478 -9.36 13.92 -2.59
N ARG A 479 -9.40 13.25 -3.76
CA ARG A 479 -8.21 13.04 -4.60
C ARG A 479 -7.63 14.36 -5.13
N ARG A 480 -8.46 15.27 -5.67
CA ARG A 480 -8.02 16.59 -6.18
C ARG A 480 -7.35 17.44 -5.09
N LEU A 481 -7.76 17.27 -3.82
CA LEU A 481 -7.16 17.96 -2.68
C LEU A 481 -5.83 17.37 -2.21
N GLY A 482 -5.62 16.06 -2.37
CA GLY A 482 -4.34 15.41 -2.04
C GLY A 482 -4.41 14.02 -1.37
N ILE A 483 -5.58 13.38 -1.29
CA ILE A 483 -5.67 12.00 -0.77
C ILE A 483 -5.24 10.99 -1.85
N GLU A 484 -4.10 10.34 -1.62
CA GLU A 484 -3.53 9.31 -2.50
C GLU A 484 -3.93 7.88 -2.10
N SER A 485 -4.34 7.65 -0.85
CA SER A 485 -4.86 6.36 -0.40
C SER A 485 -6.13 5.95 -1.17
N GLU A 486 -6.39 4.64 -1.20
CA GLU A 486 -7.54 4.12 -1.93
C GLU A 486 -8.86 4.54 -1.28
N LEU A 487 -9.67 5.29 -2.03
CA LEU A 487 -11.02 5.69 -1.64
C LEU A 487 -12.05 4.86 -2.42
N ARG A 488 -12.76 3.98 -1.70
CA ARG A 488 -13.94 3.25 -2.20
C ARG A 488 -15.11 4.22 -2.32
N ALA A 489 -15.65 4.38 -3.52
CA ALA A 489 -16.70 5.36 -3.83
C ALA A 489 -18.12 4.88 -3.45
N VAL A 490 -18.28 4.44 -2.21
CA VAL A 490 -19.57 4.06 -1.58
C VAL A 490 -20.02 5.14 -0.61
N PRO A 491 -21.32 5.40 -0.36
CA PRO A 491 -21.74 6.53 0.48
C PRO A 491 -21.35 6.44 1.95
N SER A 492 -20.90 5.27 2.47
CA SER A 492 -20.26 5.20 3.79
C SER A 492 -18.96 6.02 3.87
N LEU A 493 -18.33 6.33 2.72
CA LEU A 493 -17.22 7.28 2.58
C LEU A 493 -17.54 8.65 3.21
N ALA A 494 -18.81 9.06 3.26
CA ALA A 494 -19.28 10.28 3.93
C ALA A 494 -18.83 10.38 5.40
N LEU A 495 -18.62 9.22 6.04
CA LEU A 495 -18.25 9.07 7.44
C LEU A 495 -16.78 8.68 7.61
N GLY A 496 -15.99 8.61 6.53
CA GLY A 496 -14.56 8.29 6.57
C GLY A 496 -14.23 6.82 6.77
N THR A 497 -14.91 5.91 6.04
CA THR A 497 -14.70 4.45 6.12
C THR A 497 -13.52 3.92 5.31
N SER A 498 -13.02 4.67 4.32
CA SER A 498 -11.79 4.34 3.58
C SER A 498 -10.55 4.80 4.35
N GLU A 499 -9.47 4.01 4.34
CA GLU A 499 -8.30 4.26 5.19
C GLU A 499 -7.25 5.14 4.52
N VAL A 500 -6.78 6.15 5.24
CA VAL A 500 -5.84 7.18 4.76
C VAL A 500 -4.65 7.32 5.71
N ARG A 501 -3.56 7.93 5.24
CA ARG A 501 -2.41 8.30 6.08
C ARG A 501 -2.63 9.65 6.74
N LEU A 502 -2.03 9.86 7.91
CA LEU A 502 -2.09 11.15 8.61
C LEU A 502 -1.40 12.28 7.83
N LEU A 503 -0.31 11.97 7.11
CA LEU A 503 0.35 12.93 6.21
C LEU A 503 -0.57 13.39 5.07
N GLU A 504 -1.29 12.46 4.43
CA GLU A 504 -2.22 12.76 3.32
C GLU A 504 -3.38 13.64 3.80
N MET A 505 -3.92 13.39 5.00
CA MET A 505 -4.96 14.23 5.59
C MET A 505 -4.47 15.64 5.90
N ALA A 506 -3.25 15.81 6.43
CA ALA A 506 -2.66 17.13 6.63
C ALA A 506 -2.41 17.85 5.29
N ALA A 507 -2.00 17.13 4.24
CA ALA A 507 -1.83 17.67 2.90
C ALA A 507 -3.16 18.11 2.28
N ALA A 508 -4.21 17.28 2.33
CA ALA A 508 -5.52 17.57 1.76
C ALA A 508 -6.27 18.71 2.47
N TYR A 509 -5.85 19.09 3.69
CA TYR A 509 -6.33 20.27 4.40
C TYR A 509 -5.56 21.56 4.02
N ALA A 510 -4.34 21.47 3.47
CA ALA A 510 -3.55 22.64 3.06
C ALA A 510 -4.22 23.52 2.00
N PRO A 511 -4.93 23.00 0.97
CA PRO A 511 -5.70 23.82 0.04
C PRO A 511 -6.74 24.72 0.71
N LEU A 512 -7.40 24.24 1.77
CA LEU A 512 -8.39 25.01 2.51
C LEU A 512 -7.74 26.19 3.23
N ALA A 513 -6.51 26.00 3.74
CA ALA A 513 -5.71 27.00 4.45
C ALA A 513 -4.86 27.94 3.54
N ASN A 514 -4.78 27.70 2.23
CA ASN A 514 -3.93 28.46 1.30
C ASN A 514 -4.69 29.16 0.14
N GLY A 515 -6.02 29.07 0.12
CA GLY A 515 -6.85 29.63 -0.96
C GLY A 515 -6.98 28.72 -2.18
N GLY A 516 -6.95 27.40 -1.99
CA GLY A 516 -7.34 26.37 -2.97
C GLY A 516 -6.20 25.71 -3.75
N MET A 517 -4.93 26.02 -3.50
CA MET A 517 -3.79 25.40 -4.20
C MET A 517 -3.53 23.98 -3.67
N ARG A 518 -3.43 22.97 -4.54
CA ARG A 518 -2.90 21.65 -4.14
C ARG A 518 -1.49 21.83 -3.57
N THR A 519 -1.13 21.07 -2.54
CA THR A 519 0.16 21.23 -1.86
C THR A 519 0.66 19.87 -1.38
N GLU A 520 1.70 19.37 -2.04
CA GLU A 520 2.33 18.08 -1.74
C GLU A 520 3.25 18.20 -0.52
N PRO A 521 3.31 17.21 0.38
CA PRO A 521 4.28 17.18 1.48
C PRO A 521 5.72 17.20 0.97
N ARG A 522 6.47 18.22 1.36
CA ARG A 522 7.89 18.37 1.03
C ARG A 522 8.73 18.12 2.28
N LEU A 523 9.62 17.13 2.20
CA LEU A 523 10.59 16.76 3.26
C LEU A 523 11.99 17.33 3.00
N LEU A 524 12.35 17.52 1.73
CA LEU A 524 13.68 17.93 1.26
C LEU A 524 13.69 19.39 0.80
N THR A 525 14.87 20.01 0.81
CA THR A 525 15.08 21.37 0.26
C THR A 525 16.22 21.40 -0.76
N ARG A 526 17.29 20.64 -0.52
CA ARG A 526 18.39 20.39 -1.48
C ARG A 526 19.24 19.19 -1.05
N ILE A 527 19.96 18.60 -1.98
CA ILE A 527 21.02 17.62 -1.75
C ILE A 527 22.31 18.18 -2.36
N GLU A 528 23.39 18.14 -1.59
CA GLU A 528 24.75 18.49 -2.02
C GLU A 528 25.65 17.25 -1.92
N ASN A 529 26.80 17.28 -2.59
CA ASN A 529 27.82 16.23 -2.47
C ASN A 529 28.71 16.42 -1.22
N ALA A 530 29.72 15.57 -1.04
CA ALA A 530 30.65 15.63 0.09
C ALA A 530 31.44 16.96 0.19
N GLU A 531 31.68 17.64 -0.93
CA GLU A 531 32.36 18.95 -0.98
C GLU A 531 31.41 20.15 -0.80
N GLY A 532 30.10 19.93 -0.69
CA GLY A 532 29.09 21.00 -0.59
C GLY A 532 28.66 21.58 -1.94
N ARG A 533 28.97 20.92 -3.05
CA ARG A 533 28.44 21.27 -4.37
C ARG A 533 26.99 20.77 -4.48
N LEU A 534 26.08 21.68 -4.85
CA LEU A 534 24.67 21.36 -5.12
C LEU A 534 24.54 20.27 -6.21
N ILE A 535 23.77 19.22 -5.91
CA ILE A 535 23.33 18.19 -6.87
C ILE A 535 21.90 18.51 -7.31
N GLU A 536 20.94 18.56 -6.38
CA GLU A 536 19.54 18.91 -6.67
C GLU A 536 18.97 19.92 -5.66
N GLN A 537 18.15 20.85 -6.13
CA GLN A 537 17.38 21.77 -5.30
C GLN A 537 15.87 21.46 -5.38
N PHE A 538 15.31 20.96 -4.29
CA PHE A 538 13.88 20.67 -4.14
C PHE A 538 13.10 21.95 -3.87
N ALA A 539 12.92 22.77 -4.91
CA ALA A 539 12.04 23.92 -4.90
C ALA A 539 10.63 23.54 -4.39
N PRO A 540 9.88 24.46 -3.76
CA PRO A 540 8.45 24.23 -3.53
C PRO A 540 7.76 24.15 -4.89
N ARG A 541 7.26 22.97 -5.26
CA ARG A 541 6.52 22.75 -6.52
C ARG A 541 5.23 23.57 -6.54
N ARG A 542 5.36 24.83 -6.99
CA ARG A 542 4.31 25.51 -7.75
C ARG A 542 4.21 24.79 -9.10
N SER A 543 3.00 24.50 -9.53
CA SER A 543 2.73 23.83 -10.81
C SER A 543 3.39 24.59 -11.96
N GLY A 544 4.40 23.99 -12.60
CA GLY A 544 5.26 24.68 -13.57
C GLY A 544 6.62 24.00 -13.78
N GLY A 545 6.63 22.68 -13.97
CA GLY A 545 7.87 21.90 -14.11
C GLY A 545 7.61 20.41 -14.38
N ALA A 546 7.15 20.12 -15.60
CA ALA A 546 6.66 18.82 -16.11
C ALA A 546 5.40 18.25 -15.40
N PRO A 547 4.47 17.59 -16.11
CA PRO A 547 3.10 17.46 -15.62
C PRO A 547 2.81 16.17 -14.83
N ALA A 548 2.43 16.34 -13.56
CA ALA A 548 1.32 15.58 -12.97
C ALA A 548 0.00 16.39 -12.98
N ASN A 549 0.05 17.66 -13.41
CA ASN A 549 -1.09 18.45 -13.85
C ASN A 549 -0.60 19.57 -14.81
N PRO A 550 -0.95 19.57 -16.11
CA PRO A 550 -0.47 20.59 -17.07
C PRO A 550 -1.00 22.00 -16.82
N SER A 551 -2.19 22.15 -16.23
CA SER A 551 -3.00 23.39 -16.28
C SER A 551 -2.64 24.46 -15.25
N GLY A 552 -1.74 24.17 -14.31
CA GLY A 552 -1.50 25.04 -13.15
C GLY A 552 -2.66 25.13 -12.15
N GLU A 553 -3.71 24.32 -12.33
CA GLU A 553 -5.01 24.52 -11.68
C GLU A 553 -5.00 24.58 -10.15
N ARG A 554 -5.89 25.43 -9.67
CA ARG A 554 -6.31 25.53 -8.28
C ARG A 554 -7.28 24.36 -7.99
N ALA A 555 -6.97 23.53 -7.00
CA ALA A 555 -7.78 22.38 -6.60
C ALA A 555 -9.21 22.76 -6.13
N LEU A 556 -9.40 24.01 -5.70
CA LEU A 556 -10.70 24.65 -5.44
C LEU A 556 -10.69 26.10 -5.89
N SER A 557 -11.86 26.71 -6.14
CA SER A 557 -11.94 28.16 -6.23
C SER A 557 -11.46 28.81 -4.91
N ARG A 558 -10.90 30.02 -4.96
CA ARG A 558 -10.51 30.75 -3.73
C ARG A 558 -11.72 30.92 -2.80
N HIS A 559 -12.90 31.17 -3.38
CA HIS A 559 -14.16 31.35 -2.66
C HIS A 559 -14.56 30.07 -1.93
N THR A 560 -14.67 28.92 -2.63
CA THR A 560 -15.02 27.63 -2.00
C THR A 560 -14.05 27.28 -0.88
N ALA A 561 -12.74 27.38 -1.12
CA ALA A 561 -11.72 27.10 -0.11
C ALA A 561 -11.93 27.93 1.17
N TYR A 562 -12.12 29.24 1.03
CA TYR A 562 -12.36 30.15 2.15
C TYR A 562 -13.74 29.97 2.80
N THR A 563 -14.77 29.56 2.04
CA THR A 563 -16.10 29.24 2.58
C THR A 563 -16.05 28.01 3.50
N VAL A 564 -15.44 26.90 3.05
CA VAL A 564 -15.26 25.69 3.89
C VAL A 564 -14.40 26.03 5.11
N LEU A 565 -13.35 26.83 4.93
CA LEU A 565 -12.50 27.31 6.02
C LEU A 565 -13.28 28.12 7.08
N ASP A 566 -14.12 29.08 6.67
CA ASP A 566 -14.97 29.86 7.59
C ASP A 566 -16.03 28.99 8.30
N MET A 567 -16.55 27.95 7.65
CA MET A 567 -17.39 26.93 8.31
C MET A 567 -16.58 26.13 9.35
N MET A 568 -15.31 25.79 9.06
CA MET A 568 -14.40 25.06 9.95
C MET A 568 -13.80 25.90 11.09
N ARG A 569 -13.74 27.24 10.98
CA ARG A 569 -13.53 28.13 12.14
C ARG A 569 -14.57 27.86 13.22
N GLY A 570 -15.84 27.84 12.83
CA GLY A 570 -16.97 27.56 13.73
C GLY A 570 -16.87 26.21 14.46
N VAL A 571 -16.24 25.19 13.86
CA VAL A 571 -15.96 23.91 14.55
C VAL A 571 -15.08 24.13 15.78
N VAL A 572 -14.06 24.97 15.65
CA VAL A 572 -13.09 25.31 16.70
C VAL A 572 -13.65 26.35 17.67
N ASP A 573 -14.47 27.30 17.20
CA ASP A 573 -14.97 28.40 18.03
C ASP A 573 -16.17 28.02 18.91
N ARG A 574 -17.05 27.13 18.42
CA ARG A 574 -18.29 26.73 19.13
C ARG A 574 -18.76 25.29 18.89
N GLY A 575 -18.04 24.53 18.06
CA GLY A 575 -18.40 23.18 17.63
C GLY A 575 -17.61 22.09 18.33
N THR A 576 -17.42 20.95 17.66
CA THR A 576 -16.72 19.79 18.24
C THR A 576 -15.23 20.03 18.54
N GLY A 577 -14.63 21.11 18.02
CA GLY A 577 -13.26 21.54 18.31
C GLY A 577 -13.13 22.60 19.41
N ALA A 578 -14.23 23.01 20.06
CA ALA A 578 -14.25 24.02 21.13
C ALA A 578 -13.19 23.82 22.25
N PRO A 579 -12.82 22.58 22.66
CA PRO A 579 -11.74 22.36 23.63
C PRO A 579 -10.38 22.98 23.25
N LEU A 580 -10.12 23.28 21.97
CA LEU A 580 -8.90 23.98 21.54
C LEU A 580 -8.88 25.44 22.02
N ARG A 581 -10.04 26.08 22.15
CA ARG A 581 -10.20 27.46 22.65
C ARG A 581 -10.24 27.54 24.18
N SER A 582 -10.87 26.58 24.84
CA SER A 582 -11.00 26.56 26.31
C SER A 582 -9.72 26.10 27.01
N ASP A 583 -9.16 24.97 26.60
CA ASP A 583 -8.14 24.26 27.39
C ASP A 583 -6.72 24.79 27.16
N TRP A 584 -6.46 25.45 26.02
CA TRP A 584 -5.10 25.70 25.51
C TRP A 584 -4.75 27.18 25.26
N ARG A 585 -5.45 28.10 25.94
CA ARG A 585 -5.23 29.57 25.88
C ARG A 585 -5.36 30.22 24.49
N MET A 586 -5.80 29.50 23.45
CA MET A 586 -5.79 29.93 22.04
C MET A 586 -6.89 30.92 21.65
N ARG A 587 -7.34 31.81 22.55
CA ARG A 587 -8.53 32.64 22.31
C ARG A 587 -8.34 33.72 21.23
N GLY A 588 -7.12 34.23 21.05
CA GLY A 588 -6.82 35.29 20.08
C GLY A 588 -6.42 34.84 18.66
N ALA A 589 -6.18 33.54 18.43
CA ALA A 589 -5.63 33.05 17.15
C ALA A 589 -6.71 32.80 16.08
N ASP A 590 -6.40 32.95 14.80
CA ASP A 590 -7.31 32.51 13.73
C ASP A 590 -7.09 31.02 13.43
N LEU A 591 -8.01 30.18 13.88
CA LEU A 591 -7.91 28.72 13.82
C LEU A 591 -9.18 28.12 13.23
N ALA A 592 -8.98 27.21 12.28
CA ALA A 592 -10.02 26.35 11.72
C ALA A 592 -9.63 24.89 11.93
N GLY A 593 -10.58 23.96 12.00
CA GLY A 593 -10.23 22.56 12.26
C GLY A 593 -11.40 21.59 12.18
N LYS A 594 -11.09 20.31 12.39
CA LYS A 594 -12.09 19.23 12.41
C LYS A 594 -11.65 18.06 13.29
N THR A 595 -12.56 17.59 14.14
CA THR A 595 -12.44 16.31 14.86
C THR A 595 -12.89 15.12 14.03
N GLY A 596 -12.29 13.97 14.31
CA GLY A 596 -12.76 12.66 13.85
C GLY A 596 -12.73 11.65 14.99
N THR A 597 -13.74 10.81 15.00
CA THR A 597 -13.85 9.60 15.82
C THR A 597 -14.28 8.51 14.85
N THR A 598 -13.71 7.32 14.95
CA THR A 598 -14.18 6.13 14.21
C THR A 598 -15.15 5.32 15.08
N GLN A 599 -15.81 4.33 14.48
CA GLN A 599 -16.64 3.41 15.25
C GLN A 599 -15.82 2.66 16.32
N ASN A 600 -16.48 2.29 17.42
CA ASN A 600 -15.91 1.61 18.59
C ASN A 600 -14.75 2.38 19.26
N ASN A 601 -14.64 3.70 19.04
CA ASN A 601 -13.61 4.59 19.62
C ASN A 601 -12.16 4.16 19.33
N ALA A 602 -11.94 3.43 18.23
CA ALA A 602 -10.64 2.81 17.92
C ALA A 602 -9.55 3.79 17.45
N ASP A 603 -9.94 4.81 16.68
CA ASP A 603 -9.07 5.84 16.13
C ASP A 603 -9.66 7.25 16.36
N GLY A 604 -8.96 8.05 17.16
CA GLY A 604 -9.27 9.47 17.40
C GLY A 604 -8.38 10.39 16.58
N TRP A 605 -8.95 11.44 16.00
CA TRP A 605 -8.29 12.34 15.05
C TRP A 605 -8.61 13.81 15.30
N PHE A 606 -7.63 14.68 15.04
CA PHE A 606 -7.85 16.12 14.92
C PHE A 606 -6.92 16.74 13.88
N LEU A 607 -7.50 17.51 12.96
CA LEU A 607 -6.76 18.41 12.06
C LEU A 607 -7.06 19.86 12.47
N ALA A 608 -6.02 20.66 12.63
CA ALA A 608 -6.09 22.11 12.79
C ALA A 608 -5.37 22.83 11.65
N MET A 609 -5.84 24.01 11.30
CA MET A 609 -5.30 24.90 10.29
C MET A 609 -5.09 26.28 10.91
N HIS A 610 -4.00 26.90 10.50
CA HIS A 610 -3.56 28.25 10.80
C HIS A 610 -2.84 28.78 9.53
N PRO A 611 -2.82 30.09 9.20
CA PRO A 611 -2.20 30.58 7.96
C PRO A 611 -0.73 30.21 7.74
N ARG A 612 -0.02 29.84 8.82
CA ARG A 612 1.37 29.35 8.78
C ARG A 612 1.54 27.83 8.88
N LEU A 613 0.54 27.08 9.37
CA LEU A 613 0.64 25.64 9.64
C LEU A 613 -0.70 24.90 9.44
N VAL A 614 -0.65 23.72 8.82
CA VAL A 614 -1.62 22.65 9.06
C VAL A 614 -0.98 21.67 10.03
N VAL A 615 -1.72 21.25 11.05
CA VAL A 615 -1.30 20.27 12.06
C VAL A 615 -2.31 19.16 12.10
N GLY A 616 -1.85 17.91 12.00
CA GLY A 616 -2.67 16.73 12.20
C GLY A 616 -2.15 15.85 13.32
N ALA A 617 -3.05 15.32 14.14
CA ALA A 617 -2.74 14.26 15.08
C ALA A 617 -3.73 13.10 15.00
N TRP A 618 -3.21 11.91 15.30
CA TRP A 618 -3.97 10.67 15.48
C TRP A 618 -3.60 10.04 16.83
N THR A 619 -4.57 9.42 17.50
CA THR A 619 -4.39 8.61 18.71
C THR A 619 -5.27 7.37 18.65
N GLY A 620 -4.71 6.22 19.02
CA GLY A 620 -5.41 4.93 18.99
C GLY A 620 -4.47 3.79 19.35
N PHE A 621 -4.83 2.54 19.04
CA PHE A 621 -4.01 1.36 19.32
C PHE A 621 -3.59 0.65 18.03
N ASP A 622 -2.45 -0.07 18.04
CA ASP A 622 -2.01 -0.85 16.87
C ASP A 622 -3.04 -1.90 16.46
N ASP A 623 -3.66 -2.55 17.44
CA ASP A 623 -4.77 -3.49 17.27
C ASP A 623 -6.09 -2.80 17.65
N ARG A 624 -7.00 -2.64 16.68
CA ARG A 624 -8.29 -1.95 16.87
C ARG A 624 -9.25 -2.67 17.84
N ARG A 625 -8.90 -3.87 18.32
CA ARG A 625 -9.60 -4.56 19.41
C ARG A 625 -9.27 -3.99 20.79
N VAL A 626 -8.37 -3.01 20.87
CA VAL A 626 -8.19 -2.12 22.02
C VAL A 626 -8.59 -0.71 21.58
N SER A 627 -9.42 -0.04 22.38
CA SER A 627 -9.97 1.31 22.12
C SER A 627 -10.26 2.01 23.45
N PHE A 628 -10.72 3.26 23.44
CA PHE A 628 -11.28 3.88 24.65
C PHE A 628 -12.70 3.35 24.89
N ARG A 629 -13.02 2.98 26.14
CA ARG A 629 -14.32 2.38 26.49
C ARG A 629 -15.41 3.42 26.77
N THR A 630 -15.06 4.63 27.20
CA THR A 630 -16.04 5.72 27.34
C THR A 630 -16.15 6.54 26.06
N GLU A 631 -17.35 7.05 25.77
CA GLU A 631 -17.59 7.94 24.62
C GLU A 631 -16.72 9.19 24.68
N HIS A 632 -16.66 9.86 25.85
CA HIS A 632 -15.91 11.09 26.02
C HIS A 632 -14.43 10.91 25.63
N TRP A 633 -13.74 9.89 26.15
CA TRP A 633 -12.32 9.70 25.87
C TRP A 633 -12.04 9.05 24.51
N GLY A 634 -13.03 8.40 23.90
CA GLY A 634 -12.99 7.98 22.51
C GLY A 634 -12.99 9.13 21.51
N HIS A 635 -13.67 10.24 21.81
CA HIS A 635 -13.80 11.34 20.88
C HIS A 635 -12.48 12.06 20.54
N GLY A 636 -12.29 12.37 19.25
CA GLY A 636 -11.14 13.13 18.73
C GLY A 636 -10.89 14.49 19.41
N SER A 637 -11.94 15.08 20.01
CA SER A 637 -11.89 16.31 20.82
C SER A 637 -11.18 16.16 22.16
N SER A 638 -11.18 14.95 22.74
CA SER A 638 -10.66 14.70 24.08
C SER A 638 -9.32 13.95 24.06
N ASN A 639 -9.01 13.25 22.98
CA ASN A 639 -7.73 12.58 22.74
C ASN A 639 -6.79 13.34 21.78
N ALA A 640 -6.92 13.21 20.46
CA ALA A 640 -6.01 13.75 19.46
C ALA A 640 -5.91 15.29 19.47
N LEU A 641 -7.00 16.00 19.74
CA LEU A 641 -7.00 17.46 19.90
C LEU A 641 -6.02 17.91 20.98
N ARG A 642 -5.86 17.17 22.09
CA ARG A 642 -4.91 17.53 23.17
C ARG A 642 -3.46 17.53 22.69
N LEU A 643 -3.10 16.67 21.73
CA LEU A 643 -1.76 16.65 21.14
C LEU A 643 -1.52 17.90 20.28
N VAL A 644 -2.51 18.29 19.47
CA VAL A 644 -2.45 19.49 18.62
C VAL A 644 -2.47 20.77 19.45
N GLY A 645 -3.32 20.86 20.47
CA GLY A 645 -3.38 21.99 21.40
C GLY A 645 -2.05 22.17 22.15
N SER A 646 -1.55 21.09 22.75
CA SER A 646 -0.26 21.09 23.46
C SER A 646 0.92 21.42 22.54
N PHE A 647 0.86 21.11 21.24
CA PHE A 647 1.87 21.50 20.26
C PHE A 647 1.75 22.98 19.86
N LEU A 648 0.55 23.43 19.46
CA LEU A 648 0.32 24.80 19.00
C LEU A 648 0.51 25.83 20.14
N GLU A 649 0.22 25.49 21.39
CA GLU A 649 0.52 26.35 22.55
C GLU A 649 2.02 26.64 22.67
N GLN A 650 2.87 25.61 22.58
CA GLN A 650 4.33 25.77 22.58
C GLN A 650 4.83 26.57 21.35
N VAL A 651 4.26 26.33 20.17
CA VAL A 651 4.64 27.04 18.93
C VAL A 651 4.24 28.52 18.97
N PHE A 652 3.06 28.85 19.48
CA PHE A 652 2.63 30.25 19.62
C PHE A 652 3.36 30.98 20.76
N ALA A 653 3.72 30.28 21.85
CA ALA A 653 4.60 30.85 22.87
C ALA A 653 6.02 31.15 22.33
N ALA A 654 6.56 30.28 21.47
CA ALA A 654 7.84 30.51 20.81
C ALA A 654 7.78 31.55 19.66
N HIS A 655 6.60 31.78 19.07
CA HIS A 655 6.38 32.70 17.96
C HIS A 655 5.09 33.54 18.16
N PRO A 656 5.07 34.54 19.07
CA PRO A 656 3.87 35.33 19.36
C PRO A 656 3.23 35.96 18.12
N ASN A 657 4.06 36.57 17.25
CA ASN A 657 3.68 37.21 15.99
C ASN A 657 3.05 36.24 14.96
N TRP A 658 2.98 34.93 15.25
CA TRP A 658 2.23 33.97 14.44
C TRP A 658 0.77 33.88 14.90
N ALA A 659 0.48 33.92 16.21
CA ALA A 659 -0.88 33.80 16.73
C ALA A 659 -1.82 34.88 16.17
N GLU A 660 -1.30 36.09 15.95
CA GLU A 660 -1.99 37.24 15.38
C GLU A 660 -2.30 37.13 13.86
N LYS A 661 -1.93 36.03 13.19
CA LYS A 661 -2.11 35.92 11.73
C LYS A 661 -3.43 35.25 11.37
N SER A 662 -4.30 36.05 10.74
CA SER A 662 -5.59 35.63 10.20
C SER A 662 -5.50 35.10 8.77
N PHE A 663 -6.45 34.25 8.36
CA PHE A 663 -6.57 33.82 6.97
C PHE A 663 -7.12 34.96 6.10
N GLU A 664 -6.39 35.29 5.05
CA GLU A 664 -6.76 36.29 4.04
C GLU A 664 -8.07 35.87 3.31
N PRO A 665 -9.17 36.63 3.41
CA PRO A 665 -10.34 36.42 2.57
C PRO A 665 -10.00 36.75 1.10
N PRO A 666 -10.59 36.05 0.11
CA PRO A 666 -10.43 36.46 -1.28
C PRO A 666 -11.13 37.81 -1.56
N PRO A 667 -10.66 38.58 -2.56
CA PRO A 667 -11.33 39.82 -2.98
C PRO A 667 -12.81 39.59 -3.25
N GLY A 668 -13.66 40.53 -2.82
CA GLY A 668 -15.11 40.44 -2.95
C GLY A 668 -15.81 39.42 -2.02
N TYR A 669 -15.08 38.67 -1.17
CA TYR A 669 -15.71 37.72 -0.25
C TYR A 669 -16.62 38.42 0.77
N ARG A 670 -17.93 38.35 0.52
CA ARG A 670 -18.96 38.64 1.51
C ARG A 670 -19.28 37.31 2.19
N ARG A 671 -19.10 37.26 3.52
CA ARG A 671 -19.57 36.11 4.32
C ARG A 671 -21.07 35.94 4.03
N PRO A 672 -21.55 34.76 3.58
CA PRO A 672 -22.95 34.60 3.22
C PRO A 672 -23.84 35.02 4.39
N ALA A 673 -24.81 35.90 4.12
CA ALA A 673 -25.74 36.35 5.13
C ALA A 673 -26.51 35.14 5.67
N SER A 674 -26.63 35.05 7.00
CA SER A 674 -27.65 34.17 7.58
C SER A 674 -29.00 34.73 7.16
N PRO A 675 -29.90 33.93 6.56
CA PRO A 675 -31.29 34.35 6.41
C PRO A 675 -31.83 34.78 7.78
N ARG A 676 -32.54 35.91 7.82
CA ARG A 676 -33.52 36.13 8.90
C ARG A 676 -34.61 35.06 8.73
N ALA A 677 -35.23 34.62 9.83
CA ALA A 677 -36.26 33.58 9.75
C ALA A 677 -37.49 34.12 9.00
N GLY A 678 -37.63 33.74 7.73
CA GLY A 678 -38.65 34.24 6.82
C GLY A 678 -38.14 34.17 5.38
N GLY A 679 -38.69 33.23 4.60
CA GLY A 679 -38.23 32.94 3.24
C GLY A 679 -38.27 31.43 2.93
N PRO A 680 -39.40 30.90 2.40
CA PRO A 680 -39.43 29.53 1.93
C PRO A 680 -38.53 29.39 0.70
N LEU A 681 -37.65 28.38 0.69
CA LEU A 681 -37.19 27.79 -0.57
C LEU A 681 -38.35 27.04 -1.20
N ASP A 682 -38.54 27.28 -2.49
CA ASP A 682 -39.68 26.86 -3.29
C ASP A 682 -39.75 25.33 -3.48
N SER A 683 -40.94 24.81 -3.78
CA SER A 683 -41.18 23.36 -3.74
C SER A 683 -40.70 22.64 -5.00
N ALA A 684 -39.51 22.02 -4.92
CA ALA A 684 -38.98 21.11 -5.95
C ALA A 684 -38.65 19.69 -5.43
N TYR A 685 -38.87 19.40 -4.15
CA TYR A 685 -38.77 18.03 -3.58
C TYR A 685 -39.79 17.84 -2.46
N ALA A 686 -40.87 17.11 -2.77
CA ALA A 686 -41.78 16.50 -1.81
C ALA A 686 -41.85 14.99 -2.11
N GLY A 687 -41.68 14.15 -1.09
CA GLY A 687 -41.52 12.71 -1.23
C GLY A 687 -40.19 12.19 -0.64
N TYR A 688 -40.19 10.92 -0.22
CA TYR A 688 -39.09 10.19 0.43
C TYR A 688 -38.73 10.61 1.88
N GLU A 689 -39.70 10.49 2.79
CA GLU A 689 -39.43 10.11 4.18
C GLU A 689 -39.12 8.59 4.25
N THR A 690 -38.81 8.04 5.44
CA THR A 690 -38.54 6.60 5.70
C THR A 690 -37.25 6.00 5.10
N VAL A 691 -36.13 6.72 5.22
CA VAL A 691 -34.78 6.08 5.12
C VAL A 691 -33.82 6.55 6.22
N GLY A 692 -34.29 7.28 7.24
CA GLY A 692 -33.46 7.70 8.37
C GLY A 692 -33.08 6.53 9.29
N ASP A 693 -34.10 5.83 9.79
CA ASP A 693 -34.00 5.09 11.06
C ASP A 693 -33.17 3.80 11.00
N ALA A 694 -33.04 3.18 9.82
CA ALA A 694 -32.32 1.90 9.64
C ALA A 694 -30.79 1.99 9.85
N TYR A 695 -30.21 3.18 10.00
CA TYR A 695 -28.75 3.39 10.04
C TYR A 695 -28.19 3.70 11.45
N GLU A 696 -28.93 3.38 12.51
CA GLU A 696 -28.45 3.47 13.90
C GLU A 696 -28.58 2.16 14.70
N ALA A 697 -29.15 1.09 14.11
CA ALA A 697 -29.33 -0.21 14.74
C ALA A 697 -28.13 -1.19 14.60
N ASP A 698 -27.43 -1.22 13.46
CA ASP A 698 -26.29 -2.13 13.23
C ASP A 698 -25.09 -1.41 12.54
N PRO A 699 -23.89 -1.39 13.17
CA PRO A 699 -22.67 -0.89 12.55
C PRO A 699 -21.93 -1.86 11.61
N THR A 700 -22.36 -3.11 11.47
CA THR A 700 -21.59 -4.18 10.82
C THR A 700 -21.99 -4.52 9.38
N ALA A 701 -23.18 -4.12 8.94
CA ALA A 701 -23.72 -4.34 7.59
C ALA A 701 -22.72 -4.08 6.43
N THR A 702 -22.40 -5.15 5.69
CA THR A 702 -21.40 -5.17 4.61
C THR A 702 -21.99 -4.89 3.22
N ASP A 703 -21.68 -3.69 2.68
CA ASP A 703 -21.58 -3.29 1.25
C ASP A 703 -22.67 -3.68 0.21
N HIS A 704 -23.74 -4.41 0.57
CA HIS A 704 -24.70 -4.97 -0.39
C HIS A 704 -26.04 -4.22 -0.48
N ARG A 705 -26.52 -3.60 0.62
CA ARG A 705 -27.76 -2.80 0.68
C ARG A 705 -27.61 -1.39 0.05
N LEU A 706 -26.82 -1.28 -1.01
CA LEU A 706 -26.45 0.00 -1.65
C LEU A 706 -26.67 0.06 -3.16
N ARG A 707 -27.30 -0.97 -3.76
CA ARG A 707 -27.82 -0.92 -5.13
C ARG A 707 -29.32 -0.63 -5.14
N ASP A 708 -30.09 -1.29 -4.28
CA ASP A 708 -31.55 -1.16 -4.18
C ASP A 708 -32.02 0.28 -3.92
N ALA A 709 -31.22 1.10 -3.23
CA ALA A 709 -31.52 2.53 -2.96
C ALA A 709 -31.47 3.46 -4.20
N VAL A 710 -31.26 2.91 -5.40
CA VAL A 710 -31.29 3.59 -6.71
C VAL A 710 -32.36 2.97 -7.64
N GLY A 711 -33.02 1.88 -7.23
CA GLY A 711 -33.75 0.95 -8.09
C GLY A 711 -35.23 1.25 -8.40
N GLN A 712 -35.65 2.52 -8.50
CA GLN A 712 -36.90 2.95 -9.15
C GLN A 712 -36.97 4.49 -9.13
N GLY A 713 -37.21 5.13 -10.29
CA GLY A 713 -37.45 6.59 -10.37
C GLY A 713 -36.79 7.39 -11.50
N LEU A 714 -36.18 6.76 -12.51
CA LEU A 714 -35.83 7.43 -13.77
C LEU A 714 -36.19 6.55 -14.97
N ASP A 715 -37.12 7.05 -15.77
CA ASP A 715 -37.46 6.53 -17.10
C ASP A 715 -36.31 6.82 -18.08
N SER A 716 -35.87 5.80 -18.84
CA SER A 716 -34.65 5.84 -19.65
C SER A 716 -34.80 6.56 -21.00
N ALA A 717 -35.95 7.19 -21.26
CA ALA A 717 -36.26 7.84 -22.54
C ALA A 717 -35.96 9.35 -22.64
N ARG A 718 -35.29 9.98 -21.64
CA ARG A 718 -35.06 11.45 -21.61
C ARG A 718 -33.63 11.91 -21.25
N TYR A 719 -32.58 11.15 -21.61
CA TYR A 719 -31.20 11.60 -21.41
C TYR A 719 -30.38 11.88 -22.69
N ASP A 720 -30.92 11.58 -23.88
CA ASP A 720 -30.34 12.03 -25.15
C ASP A 720 -30.87 13.40 -25.58
N ARG A 721 -30.41 14.44 -24.88
CA ARG A 721 -30.39 15.84 -25.35
C ARG A 721 -29.46 16.70 -24.49
N VAL A 722 -28.17 16.64 -24.77
CA VAL A 722 -27.21 17.66 -24.31
C VAL A 722 -27.44 18.95 -25.10
N PRO A 723 -27.69 20.11 -24.47
CA PRO A 723 -27.68 21.40 -25.16
C PRO A 723 -26.24 21.75 -25.59
N GLN A 724 -25.93 21.60 -26.89
CA GLN A 724 -24.65 21.97 -27.47
C GLN A 724 -24.49 23.50 -27.62
N SER A 725 -24.45 24.24 -26.51
CA SER A 725 -24.12 25.69 -26.56
C SER A 725 -23.66 26.26 -25.20
N ALA A 726 -22.39 26.07 -24.86
CA ALA A 726 -21.70 26.85 -23.84
C ALA A 726 -20.18 26.79 -24.09
N ASP A 727 -19.69 27.53 -25.08
CA ASP A 727 -18.26 27.60 -25.43
C ASP A 727 -17.40 28.03 -24.22
N PRO A 728 -16.45 27.19 -23.75
CA PRO A 728 -15.56 27.54 -22.65
C PRO A 728 -14.59 28.67 -22.97
N GLU A 729 -14.25 28.94 -24.25
CA GLU A 729 -13.36 30.05 -24.61
C GLU A 729 -14.05 31.42 -24.47
N ALA A 730 -15.32 31.53 -24.86
CA ALA A 730 -16.09 32.77 -24.75
C ALA A 730 -16.09 33.37 -23.33
N ALA A 731 -16.03 32.52 -22.29
CA ALA A 731 -15.94 32.95 -20.90
C ALA A 731 -14.57 33.55 -20.51
N LEU A 732 -13.49 33.23 -21.22
CA LEU A 732 -12.14 33.73 -20.93
C LEU A 732 -11.83 35.08 -21.60
N ARG A 733 -12.60 35.50 -22.61
CA ARG A 733 -12.30 36.68 -23.44
C ARG A 733 -12.73 38.03 -22.84
N ARG A 734 -13.28 38.08 -21.62
CA ARG A 734 -13.81 39.31 -20.99
C ARG A 734 -12.85 40.08 -20.08
N ASP A 735 -11.76 39.48 -19.61
CA ASP A 735 -10.78 40.11 -18.69
C ASP A 735 -9.42 40.41 -19.37
N LEU A 736 -9.45 40.93 -20.60
CA LEU A 736 -8.27 41.44 -21.30
C LEU A 736 -8.45 42.93 -21.66
N PRO A 737 -7.55 43.84 -21.23
CA PRO A 737 -7.58 45.23 -21.69
C PRO A 737 -7.19 45.29 -23.17
N ALA A 738 -7.96 46.04 -23.96
CA ALA A 738 -7.75 46.15 -25.40
C ALA A 738 -6.37 46.75 -25.73
N ARG A 739 -5.67 46.11 -26.68
CA ARG A 739 -4.59 46.75 -27.44
C ARG A 739 -5.21 47.39 -28.68
N ALA A 740 -4.93 48.67 -28.90
CA ALA A 740 -5.16 49.33 -30.18
C ALA A 740 -3.81 49.46 -30.88
N ASP A 741 -3.73 49.00 -32.13
CA ASP A 741 -2.56 49.22 -32.99
C ASP A 741 -2.75 50.49 -33.85
N SER A 742 -1.65 50.95 -34.44
CA SER A 742 -1.41 52.35 -34.77
C SER A 742 -2.03 52.86 -36.08
N ALA A 743 -2.49 54.13 -36.07
CA ALA A 743 -2.53 54.99 -37.26
C ALA A 743 -2.09 56.44 -36.93
N GLN A 744 -1.02 56.86 -37.60
CA GLN A 744 -0.50 58.22 -37.88
C GLN A 744 -1.25 59.45 -37.30
N GLN A 745 -0.55 60.27 -36.48
CA GLN A 745 -0.19 61.68 -36.80
C GLN A 745 0.65 62.35 -35.69
N THR A 746 1.39 63.41 -36.05
CA THR A 746 2.31 64.24 -35.23
C THR A 746 2.22 65.69 -35.75
N PRO A 747 2.78 66.73 -35.07
CA PRO A 747 3.35 66.89 -33.71
C PRO A 747 2.52 68.00 -32.94
N PRO A 748 3.00 68.93 -32.06
CA PRO A 748 4.33 69.18 -31.47
C PRO A 748 4.44 69.66 -29.98
N ARG A 749 5.70 69.67 -29.50
CA ARG A 749 6.34 70.58 -28.50
C ARG A 749 5.83 70.69 -27.05
N GLY A 750 6.78 70.62 -26.10
CA GLY A 750 6.65 71.01 -24.69
C GLY A 750 7.90 70.63 -23.88
N ASP A 751 8.54 71.61 -23.24
CA ASP A 751 9.81 71.55 -22.48
C ASP A 751 9.92 70.43 -21.43
N ALA A 752 11.07 69.74 -21.28
CA ALA A 752 12.25 70.07 -20.44
C ALA A 752 12.01 69.96 -18.90
N SER A 753 12.96 69.60 -18.04
CA SER A 753 14.43 69.50 -18.18
C SER A 753 15.08 68.58 -17.11
N ALA A 754 16.38 68.27 -17.28
CA ALA A 754 17.40 67.95 -16.25
C ALA A 754 17.26 66.66 -15.37
N ARG A 755 18.35 65.99 -14.93
CA ARG A 755 19.81 66.07 -15.25
C ARG A 755 20.53 64.77 -14.78
N ASN A 756 21.51 64.30 -15.57
CA ASN A 756 22.86 63.76 -15.26
C ASN A 756 23.09 62.77 -14.07
N ASP A 757 24.05 61.83 -14.05
CA ASP A 757 25.16 61.44 -14.96
C ASP A 757 25.62 59.98 -14.61
N THR A 758 26.70 59.32 -15.07
CA THR A 758 27.87 59.62 -15.95
C THR A 758 28.38 58.31 -16.60
N LEU A 759 28.89 58.38 -17.85
CA LEU A 759 30.11 57.78 -18.46
C LEU A 759 30.57 56.31 -18.12
N ARG A 760 31.30 55.54 -18.97
CA ARG A 760 32.04 55.79 -20.23
C ARG A 760 32.26 54.49 -21.06
N ARG A 761 32.66 54.62 -22.34
CA ARG A 761 33.24 53.59 -23.25
C ARG A 761 34.65 54.02 -23.72
N PRO A 762 35.50 53.12 -24.27
CA PRO A 762 35.84 53.16 -25.71
C PRO A 762 36.08 51.75 -26.35
N ALA A 763 36.75 51.66 -27.53
CA ALA A 763 36.77 50.47 -28.43
C ALA A 763 38.19 50.09 -29.04
N PRO A 764 38.43 49.82 -30.36
CA PRO A 764 38.56 48.45 -30.93
C PRO A 764 39.73 48.14 -31.94
N VAL A 765 39.70 46.94 -32.58
CA VAL A 765 40.30 46.50 -33.90
C VAL A 765 41.77 45.99 -34.02
N ARG A 766 41.97 44.78 -34.65
CA ARG A 766 42.91 44.48 -35.78
C ARG A 766 42.71 43.07 -36.43
N ARG A 767 43.44 42.74 -37.53
CA ARG A 767 43.36 41.53 -38.38
C ARG A 767 44.77 40.97 -38.77
N GLN A 768 44.87 39.64 -39.04
CA GLN A 768 45.69 38.83 -40.02
C GLN A 768 47.13 39.25 -40.46
N PRO A 769 47.91 38.40 -41.19
CA PRO A 769 47.84 36.94 -41.47
C PRO A 769 48.98 36.24 -40.65
N PRO A 770 49.93 35.37 -41.10
CA PRO A 770 50.05 34.36 -42.21
C PRO A 770 50.27 32.92 -41.64
N ASP A 771 51.03 31.99 -42.26
CA ASP A 771 50.69 31.02 -43.35
C ASP A 771 51.48 29.69 -43.04
N GLU A 772 51.92 28.69 -43.84
CA GLU A 772 52.11 28.39 -45.29
C GLU A 772 52.44 26.85 -45.47
N GLY A 773 52.39 26.25 -46.68
CA GLY A 773 53.19 25.04 -47.06
C GLY A 773 52.49 23.68 -47.35
N ASP A 774 52.86 23.03 -48.48
CA ASP A 774 52.44 21.71 -49.05
C ASP A 774 53.66 21.12 -49.86
N PRO A 775 53.69 19.97 -50.61
CA PRO A 775 52.68 18.95 -51.01
C PRO A 775 52.98 17.53 -50.40
N ASP A 776 52.57 16.34 -50.86
CA ASP A 776 51.92 15.77 -52.08
C ASP A 776 51.13 14.45 -51.68
N THR A 777 50.59 13.54 -52.49
CA THR A 777 50.82 13.11 -53.90
C THR A 777 49.56 12.62 -54.66
N SER A 778 49.70 12.60 -55.99
CA SER A 778 48.94 11.95 -57.08
C SER A 778 48.32 10.54 -56.87
N GLN A 779 47.30 10.04 -57.63
CA GLN A 779 46.41 10.62 -58.68
C GLN A 779 45.21 9.68 -59.06
N HIS A 780 44.09 10.30 -59.49
CA HIS A 780 43.15 9.98 -60.59
C HIS A 780 42.35 8.64 -60.82
N ARG A 781 41.03 8.86 -61.01
CA ARG A 781 40.10 8.39 -62.09
C ARG A 781 39.30 7.07 -62.00
N ALA A 782 38.17 7.10 -62.71
CA ALA A 782 37.12 6.09 -62.95
C ALA A 782 37.08 5.75 -64.48
N PRO A 783 36.19 4.90 -65.09
CA PRO A 783 34.85 4.42 -64.67
C PRO A 783 34.58 2.89 -64.91
N ALA A 784 33.30 2.50 -65.06
CA ALA A 784 32.72 1.15 -65.27
C ALA A 784 32.77 0.69 -66.78
N PRO A 785 32.12 -0.41 -67.29
CA PRO A 785 31.13 -1.35 -66.70
C PRO A 785 31.20 -2.85 -67.13
N VAL A 786 30.08 -3.60 -66.94
CA VAL A 786 29.65 -4.91 -67.56
C VAL A 786 30.17 -6.23 -66.95
N GLY A 787 29.26 -7.21 -66.81
CA GLY A 787 29.56 -8.65 -66.58
C GLY A 787 28.34 -9.44 -66.05
N ALA A 788 27.93 -10.52 -66.72
CA ALA A 788 26.81 -11.41 -66.33
C ALA A 788 27.07 -12.86 -66.77
N GLY A 789 26.26 -13.81 -66.27
CA GLY A 789 26.43 -15.27 -66.41
C GLY A 789 26.90 -15.89 -65.09
N ASP A 790 26.20 -16.79 -64.39
CA ASP A 790 25.38 -17.99 -64.71
C ASP A 790 26.20 -19.31 -64.75
N LEU A 791 25.46 -20.43 -64.71
CA LEU A 791 25.83 -21.83 -64.38
C LEU A 791 25.62 -22.15 -62.87
N GLU A 792 24.77 -23.11 -62.46
CA GLU A 792 24.42 -24.46 -62.98
C GLU A 792 25.62 -25.44 -62.94
N GLU A 793 25.49 -26.74 -62.65
CA GLU A 793 24.34 -27.56 -62.23
C GLU A 793 24.86 -28.87 -61.58
N ARG A 794 24.00 -29.62 -60.86
CA ARG A 794 24.06 -31.10 -60.59
C ARG A 794 25.36 -31.65 -59.92
N ALA A 795 25.35 -32.76 -59.18
CA ALA A 795 24.46 -33.92 -59.18
C ALA A 795 24.35 -34.58 -57.78
N GLY A 796 23.31 -35.39 -57.57
CA GLY A 796 23.19 -36.29 -56.41
C GLY A 796 23.98 -37.60 -56.57
N PRO A 797 23.70 -38.62 -55.73
CA PRO A 797 22.95 -39.75 -56.29
C PRO A 797 22.02 -40.51 -55.32
N ARG A 798 20.99 -41.13 -55.94
CA ARG A 798 20.25 -42.36 -55.55
C ARG A 798 19.36 -42.29 -54.28
N ARG A 799 18.06 -42.63 -54.36
CA ARG A 799 17.35 -43.87 -54.81
C ARG A 799 17.40 -44.97 -53.76
N ASP A 800 16.30 -45.51 -53.23
CA ASP A 800 15.01 -46.06 -53.77
C ASP A 800 15.08 -47.60 -53.71
N ASP A 801 13.99 -48.26 -53.26
CA ASP A 801 13.33 -49.42 -53.90
C ASP A 801 12.56 -50.34 -52.89
N GLY A 802 11.42 -50.88 -53.34
CA GLY A 802 10.67 -52.00 -52.73
C GLY A 802 9.83 -51.72 -51.48
N GLY A 803 8.57 -52.16 -51.34
CA GLY A 803 7.62 -52.71 -52.33
C GLY A 803 7.59 -54.24 -52.47
N GLU A 804 6.66 -54.93 -51.78
CA GLU A 804 6.13 -56.27 -52.14
C GLU A 804 4.71 -56.52 -51.57
N ARG A 805 3.83 -57.14 -52.38
CA ARG A 805 2.74 -58.13 -52.08
C ARG A 805 1.71 -57.81 -50.96
N LEU A 806 0.38 -57.76 -51.23
CA LEU A 806 -0.53 -58.91 -51.47
C LEU A 806 -0.45 -59.98 -50.37
N ALA A 807 -1.52 -60.38 -49.66
CA ALA A 807 -2.79 -60.86 -50.24
C ALA A 807 -4.00 -60.93 -49.25
N PHE A 808 -5.21 -60.75 -49.82
CA PHE A 808 -6.49 -61.45 -49.56
C PHE A 808 -7.41 -61.20 -48.31
N PHE A 809 -8.64 -60.73 -48.63
CA PHE A 809 -10.00 -61.20 -48.24
C PHE A 809 -10.60 -61.05 -46.80
N GLU A 810 -11.82 -60.47 -46.78
CA GLU A 810 -13.04 -60.76 -45.97
C GLU A 810 -12.99 -60.72 -44.41
N THR A 811 -14.05 -60.40 -43.64
CA THR A 811 -15.50 -60.10 -43.88
C THR A 811 -16.08 -59.23 -42.74
N ALA A 812 -17.36 -58.81 -42.85
CA ALA A 812 -18.29 -58.42 -41.76
C ALA A 812 -17.92 -57.18 -40.88
N GLU A 813 -18.66 -56.07 -40.94
CA GLU A 813 -19.97 -55.79 -40.30
C GLU A 813 -19.91 -55.53 -38.77
N GLY A 814 -20.49 -54.41 -38.33
CA GLY A 814 -20.46 -53.96 -36.93
C GLY A 814 -20.75 -52.46 -36.77
N ASP A 815 -21.99 -52.04 -37.03
CA ASP A 815 -22.41 -50.63 -36.99
C ASP A 815 -22.20 -49.96 -35.62
N PHE A 816 -21.62 -48.75 -35.65
CA PHE A 816 -21.93 -47.69 -34.69
C PHE A 816 -22.14 -46.36 -35.43
N PRO A 817 -23.17 -45.56 -35.07
CA PRO A 817 -23.82 -44.67 -36.02
C PRO A 817 -23.07 -43.35 -36.31
N PRO A 818 -23.30 -42.74 -37.48
CA PRO A 818 -22.83 -41.39 -37.79
C PRO A 818 -23.49 -40.34 -36.87
N ALA A 819 -22.88 -39.15 -36.83
CA ALA A 819 -23.29 -38.06 -35.94
C ALA A 819 -24.79 -37.70 -36.06
N ALA A 820 -25.55 -37.99 -35.00
CA ALA A 820 -26.99 -37.73 -34.93
C ALA A 820 -27.30 -36.23 -34.81
N VAL A 821 -27.44 -35.57 -35.97
CA VAL A 821 -27.97 -34.21 -36.06
C VAL A 821 -29.46 -34.22 -35.73
N TYR A 822 -29.84 -33.70 -34.56
CA TYR A 822 -31.23 -33.47 -34.20
C TYR A 822 -31.63 -31.99 -34.34
N PHE A 823 -32.52 -31.75 -35.31
CA PHE A 823 -33.31 -30.52 -35.37
C PHE A 823 -34.43 -30.57 -34.32
N SER A 824 -34.78 -29.42 -33.75
CA SER A 824 -36.09 -29.24 -33.12
C SER A 824 -37.11 -28.79 -34.18
N PRO A 825 -38.36 -29.28 -34.17
CA PRO A 825 -39.36 -28.98 -35.20
C PRO A 825 -39.95 -27.57 -35.06
N ASN A 826 -39.13 -26.52 -35.25
CA ASN A 826 -39.46 -25.26 -35.91
C ASN A 826 -38.25 -24.30 -36.00
N GLY A 827 -37.54 -24.37 -37.14
CA GLY A 827 -36.93 -23.20 -37.80
C GLY A 827 -35.87 -22.35 -37.09
N SER A 828 -34.63 -22.84 -36.94
CA SER A 828 -33.38 -22.13 -37.32
C SER A 828 -32.10 -22.87 -36.86
N PRO A 829 -31.06 -23.02 -37.71
CA PRO A 829 -29.78 -23.59 -37.28
C PRO A 829 -28.96 -22.56 -36.48
N ARG A 830 -28.74 -22.82 -35.18
CA ARG A 830 -27.83 -22.01 -34.36
C ARG A 830 -26.40 -22.55 -34.42
N ASP A 831 -25.61 -21.92 -35.29
CA ASP A 831 -24.16 -21.70 -35.22
C ASP A 831 -23.27 -22.82 -34.59
N PRO A 832 -22.49 -23.55 -35.42
CA PRO A 832 -21.45 -24.48 -34.94
C PRO A 832 -20.37 -23.82 -34.06
N GLN A 833 -20.23 -22.48 -34.07
CA GLN A 833 -19.33 -21.76 -33.17
C GLN A 833 -19.95 -21.55 -31.78
N ALA A 834 -19.84 -22.55 -30.92
CA ALA A 834 -20.06 -22.36 -29.48
C ALA A 834 -18.97 -21.45 -28.86
N ARG A 835 -19.11 -20.13 -29.06
CA ARG A 835 -18.19 -19.06 -28.59
C ARG A 835 -17.90 -19.13 -27.09
N MET A 836 -16.65 -18.85 -26.69
CA MET A 836 -16.12 -19.06 -25.33
C MET A 836 -16.34 -17.82 -24.45
N THR A 837 -17.59 -17.43 -24.26
CA THR A 837 -17.93 -16.26 -23.43
C THR A 837 -17.62 -16.51 -21.95
N TRP A 838 -17.05 -15.48 -21.30
CA TRP A 838 -16.76 -15.43 -19.85
C TRP A 838 -17.84 -16.06 -18.95
N SER A 839 -19.12 -15.87 -19.29
CA SER A 839 -20.28 -16.36 -18.54
C SER A 839 -20.44 -17.88 -18.56
N ARG A 840 -20.06 -18.56 -19.65
CA ARG A 840 -20.08 -20.04 -19.74
C ARG A 840 -18.98 -20.72 -18.90
N VAL A 841 -17.92 -19.99 -18.57
CA VAL A 841 -16.65 -20.57 -18.07
C VAL A 841 -16.54 -20.57 -16.53
N ILE A 842 -17.20 -19.62 -15.86
CA ILE A 842 -16.98 -19.36 -14.42
C ILE A 842 -18.25 -19.60 -13.57
N GLU A 843 -19.45 -19.55 -14.17
CA GLU A 843 -20.75 -19.57 -13.47
C GLU A 843 -20.95 -18.49 -12.38
N GLN A 844 -20.04 -17.53 -12.29
CA GLN A 844 -20.00 -16.51 -11.23
C GLN A 844 -19.92 -15.13 -11.88
N GLU A 845 -20.86 -14.24 -11.56
CA GLU A 845 -21.00 -12.95 -12.23
C GLU A 845 -19.96 -11.95 -11.71
N ARG A 846 -19.75 -11.91 -10.39
CA ARG A 846 -18.84 -10.97 -9.73
C ARG A 846 -17.38 -11.07 -10.23
N PRO A 847 -16.75 -12.26 -10.35
CA PRO A 847 -15.38 -12.36 -10.89
C PRO A 847 -15.28 -11.93 -12.35
N VAL A 848 -16.27 -12.29 -13.19
CA VAL A 848 -16.33 -11.91 -14.61
C VAL A 848 -16.36 -10.39 -14.76
N VAL A 849 -17.26 -9.71 -14.05
CA VAL A 849 -17.41 -8.24 -14.11
C VAL A 849 -16.15 -7.54 -13.56
N ALA A 850 -15.46 -8.12 -12.57
CA ALA A 850 -14.21 -7.57 -12.05
C ALA A 850 -13.05 -7.67 -13.07
N LEU A 851 -12.90 -8.83 -13.73
CA LEU A 851 -11.83 -9.05 -14.72
C LEU A 851 -12.03 -8.23 -15.98
N ARG A 852 -13.26 -8.19 -16.54
CA ARG A 852 -13.63 -7.32 -17.67
C ARG A 852 -13.26 -5.86 -17.42
N ARG A 853 -13.61 -5.33 -16.26
CA ARG A 853 -13.28 -3.94 -15.84
C ARG A 853 -11.77 -3.70 -15.64
N ALA A 854 -10.97 -4.72 -15.39
CA ALA A 854 -9.52 -4.61 -15.32
C ALA A 854 -8.89 -4.50 -16.72
N VAL A 855 -9.36 -5.31 -17.68
CA VAL A 855 -8.96 -5.27 -19.10
C VAL A 855 -9.35 -3.93 -19.73
N ALA A 856 -10.65 -3.64 -19.82
CA ALA A 856 -11.16 -2.41 -20.43
C ALA A 856 -10.64 -1.14 -19.72
N GLY A 857 -10.46 -1.20 -18.40
CA GLY A 857 -9.94 -0.10 -17.60
C GLY A 857 -8.42 0.08 -17.64
N GLY A 858 -7.68 -0.70 -18.46
CA GLY A 858 -6.22 -0.65 -18.60
C GLY A 858 -5.43 -0.96 -17.31
N ARG A 859 -6.10 -1.46 -16.26
CA ARG A 859 -5.57 -1.58 -14.90
C ARG A 859 -5.27 -3.04 -14.58
N VAL A 860 -4.35 -3.59 -15.37
CA VAL A 860 -3.85 -4.95 -15.25
C VAL A 860 -2.79 -5.01 -14.13
N ALA A 861 -2.98 -5.90 -13.16
CA ALA A 861 -2.04 -6.12 -12.08
C ALA A 861 -0.93 -7.10 -12.48
N HIS A 862 0.24 -7.00 -11.85
CA HIS A 862 1.36 -7.93 -12.10
C HIS A 862 1.08 -9.36 -11.61
N ALA A 863 0.11 -9.57 -10.71
CA ALA A 863 -0.30 -10.88 -10.24
C ALA A 863 -1.80 -10.96 -9.94
N TYR A 864 -2.42 -12.09 -10.27
CA TYR A 864 -3.80 -12.47 -9.94
C TYR A 864 -3.82 -13.85 -9.25
N LEU A 865 -4.78 -14.09 -8.37
CA LEU A 865 -4.97 -15.38 -7.68
C LEU A 865 -6.42 -15.84 -7.75
N PHE A 866 -6.69 -16.89 -8.52
CA PHE A 866 -7.99 -17.55 -8.62
C PHE A 866 -8.06 -18.74 -7.66
N HIS A 867 -8.59 -18.50 -6.46
CA HIS A 867 -8.65 -19.50 -5.40
C HIS A 867 -10.07 -20.04 -5.15
N GLY A 868 -10.21 -21.35 -4.95
CA GLY A 868 -11.49 -22.02 -4.73
C GLY A 868 -11.41 -23.55 -4.91
N PRO A 869 -12.51 -24.29 -4.73
CA PRO A 869 -12.56 -25.76 -4.89
C PRO A 869 -12.14 -26.25 -6.28
N ARG A 870 -12.02 -27.57 -6.45
CA ARG A 870 -11.92 -28.18 -7.78
C ARG A 870 -13.22 -27.96 -8.57
N GLY A 871 -13.15 -28.07 -9.90
CA GLY A 871 -14.32 -27.86 -10.78
C GLY A 871 -14.82 -26.42 -10.98
N THR A 872 -14.51 -25.46 -10.09
CA THR A 872 -15.11 -24.09 -10.16
C THR A 872 -14.49 -23.15 -11.21
N GLY A 873 -14.32 -23.62 -12.45
CA GLY A 873 -13.91 -22.83 -13.63
C GLY A 873 -12.48 -22.23 -13.64
N LYS A 874 -11.77 -22.22 -12.50
CA LYS A 874 -10.58 -21.37 -12.24
C LYS A 874 -9.45 -21.43 -13.30
N ARG A 875 -9.19 -22.61 -13.87
CA ARG A 875 -8.15 -22.80 -14.90
C ARG A 875 -8.59 -22.21 -16.25
N ALA A 876 -9.84 -22.43 -16.65
CA ALA A 876 -10.40 -21.83 -17.85
C ALA A 876 -10.67 -20.32 -17.69
N ALA A 877 -10.97 -19.84 -16.47
CA ALA A 877 -10.98 -18.42 -16.13
C ALA A 877 -9.61 -17.75 -16.34
N ALA A 878 -8.52 -18.43 -15.96
CA ALA A 878 -7.15 -17.96 -16.21
C ALA A 878 -6.84 -17.88 -17.71
N LEU A 879 -7.29 -18.87 -18.50
CA LEU A 879 -7.10 -18.89 -19.94
C LEU A 879 -7.92 -17.80 -20.65
N ALA A 880 -9.20 -17.63 -20.31
CA ALA A 880 -10.05 -16.57 -20.85
C ALA A 880 -9.53 -15.16 -20.50
N PHE A 881 -8.97 -14.98 -19.30
CA PHE A 881 -8.31 -13.73 -18.92
C PHE A 881 -7.03 -13.48 -19.72
N ALA A 882 -6.22 -14.52 -19.96
CA ALA A 882 -5.05 -14.40 -20.82
C ALA A 882 -5.44 -14.05 -22.27
N GLN A 883 -6.49 -14.68 -22.79
CA GLN A 883 -7.01 -14.43 -24.12
C GLN A 883 -7.50 -12.97 -24.26
N ALA A 884 -8.20 -12.44 -23.26
CA ALA A 884 -8.63 -11.05 -23.21
C ALA A 884 -7.46 -10.04 -23.10
N LEU A 885 -6.35 -10.42 -22.45
CA LEU A 885 -5.17 -9.55 -22.32
C LEU A 885 -4.26 -9.51 -23.56
N GLN A 886 -4.24 -10.56 -24.38
CA GLN A 886 -3.52 -10.59 -25.66
C GLN A 886 -4.36 -10.08 -26.84
N CYS A 887 -5.69 -10.15 -26.74
CA CYS A 887 -6.60 -9.65 -27.77
C CYS A 887 -6.40 -8.15 -28.01
N PRO A 888 -6.02 -7.70 -29.23
CA PRO A 888 -5.90 -6.27 -29.53
C PRO A 888 -7.25 -5.56 -29.39
N HIS A 889 -8.32 -6.13 -29.98
CA HIS A 889 -9.67 -5.55 -30.03
C HIS A 889 -10.42 -5.54 -28.68
N ALA A 890 -9.86 -6.08 -27.59
CA ALA A 890 -10.55 -6.19 -26.30
C ALA A 890 -10.78 -4.84 -25.58
N SER A 891 -10.31 -3.73 -26.15
CA SER A 891 -10.62 -2.36 -25.73
C SER A 891 -11.53 -1.60 -26.70
N ASP A 892 -11.82 -2.17 -27.88
CA ASP A 892 -12.17 -1.38 -29.06
C ASP A 892 -13.65 -1.57 -29.46
N ASP A 893 -14.16 -2.79 -29.39
CA ASP A 893 -15.60 -3.09 -29.51
C ASP A 893 -16.29 -3.03 -28.13
N ASP A 894 -17.36 -2.24 -28.01
CA ASP A 894 -18.20 -1.98 -26.82
C ASP A 894 -17.49 -1.53 -25.51
N GLY A 895 -16.15 -1.51 -25.46
CA GLY A 895 -15.38 -1.17 -24.26
C GLY A 895 -15.59 -2.13 -23.08
N ASP A 896 -16.07 -3.34 -23.33
CA ASP A 896 -16.56 -4.28 -22.32
C ASP A 896 -15.48 -5.24 -21.77
N GLY A 897 -14.33 -5.39 -22.44
CA GLY A 897 -13.22 -6.25 -21.99
C GLY A 897 -13.38 -7.74 -22.33
N ARG A 898 -14.23 -8.09 -23.31
CA ARG A 898 -14.27 -9.43 -23.93
C ARG A 898 -13.09 -9.64 -24.90
N PRO A 899 -12.54 -10.86 -25.02
CA PRO A 899 -11.81 -11.24 -26.21
C PRO A 899 -12.78 -11.31 -27.41
N CYS A 900 -12.31 -10.98 -28.61
CA CYS A 900 -13.11 -11.12 -29.84
C CYS A 900 -13.25 -12.58 -30.34
N ASP A 901 -12.59 -13.55 -29.69
CA ASP A 901 -12.42 -14.97 -30.08
C ASP A 901 -11.78 -15.25 -31.46
N GLU A 902 -11.82 -14.30 -32.40
CA GLU A 902 -11.52 -14.54 -33.83
C GLU A 902 -10.11 -14.12 -34.29
N CYS A 903 -9.51 -13.09 -33.68
CA CYS A 903 -8.17 -12.61 -34.05
C CYS A 903 -7.05 -13.63 -33.73
N ASP A 904 -5.89 -13.51 -34.39
CA ASP A 904 -4.77 -14.45 -34.21
C ASP A 904 -4.27 -14.56 -32.78
N ALA A 905 -4.24 -13.47 -32.01
CA ALA A 905 -3.89 -13.53 -30.59
C ALA A 905 -4.89 -14.42 -29.81
N CYS A 906 -6.20 -14.28 -30.07
CA CYS A 906 -7.22 -15.14 -29.48
C CYS A 906 -7.06 -16.60 -29.92
N ARG A 907 -6.90 -16.85 -31.23
CA ARG A 907 -6.74 -18.20 -31.79
C ARG A 907 -5.49 -18.90 -31.26
N LYS A 908 -4.35 -18.21 -31.18
CA LYS A 908 -3.09 -18.73 -30.61
C LYS A 908 -3.18 -18.98 -29.11
N VAL A 909 -3.84 -18.12 -28.33
CA VAL A 909 -4.03 -18.35 -26.87
C VAL A 909 -5.00 -19.51 -26.61
N ARG A 910 -6.14 -19.57 -27.31
CA ARG A 910 -7.12 -20.66 -27.18
C ARG A 910 -6.53 -22.03 -27.56
N ARG A 911 -5.54 -22.06 -28.46
CA ARG A 911 -4.75 -23.26 -28.82
C ARG A 911 -3.48 -23.46 -27.96
N LEU A 912 -3.20 -22.60 -26.98
CA LEU A 912 -2.02 -22.62 -26.11
C LEU A 912 -0.65 -22.59 -26.85
N VAL A 913 -0.61 -22.00 -28.06
CA VAL A 913 0.60 -21.82 -28.89
C VAL A 913 1.08 -20.36 -28.93
N HIS A 914 0.48 -19.46 -28.15
CA HIS A 914 0.84 -18.04 -28.14
C HIS A 914 2.23 -17.81 -27.51
N PRO A 915 3.18 -17.14 -28.20
CA PRO A 915 4.60 -17.15 -27.82
C PRO A 915 4.93 -16.50 -26.47
N ASP A 916 4.08 -15.59 -25.98
CA ASP A 916 4.18 -14.89 -24.69
C ASP A 916 3.19 -15.38 -23.60
N VAL A 917 2.43 -16.47 -23.82
CA VAL A 917 1.57 -17.07 -22.78
C VAL A 917 2.13 -18.43 -22.36
N HIS A 918 2.84 -18.43 -21.24
CA HIS A 918 3.30 -19.62 -20.58
C HIS A 918 2.26 -20.11 -19.57
N VAL A 919 1.98 -21.41 -19.58
CA VAL A 919 1.40 -22.12 -18.43
C VAL A 919 2.57 -22.75 -17.65
N LEU A 920 2.46 -22.98 -16.34
CA LEU A 920 3.56 -23.45 -15.47
C LEU A 920 3.06 -24.30 -14.30
N PHE A 921 3.72 -25.43 -14.02
CA PHE A 921 3.23 -26.48 -13.11
C PHE A 921 4.26 -26.82 -12.01
N PRO A 922 3.84 -26.89 -10.73
CA PRO A 922 4.72 -27.22 -9.61
C PRO A 922 5.02 -28.72 -9.54
N HIS A 923 6.29 -29.11 -9.64
CA HIS A 923 6.70 -30.48 -9.30
C HIS A 923 7.00 -30.62 -7.79
N PRO A 924 6.40 -31.59 -7.07
CA PRO A 924 6.59 -31.73 -5.61
C PRO A 924 8.02 -32.09 -5.18
N TRP A 925 8.81 -32.76 -6.04
CA TRP A 925 10.15 -33.21 -5.69
C TRP A 925 11.26 -32.16 -5.88
N SER A 926 12.33 -32.30 -5.10
CA SER A 926 13.49 -31.40 -5.13
C SER A 926 14.65 -31.90 -6.00
N LYS A 927 14.69 -33.22 -6.28
CA LYS A 927 15.68 -33.89 -7.11
C LYS A 927 15.00 -34.99 -7.92
N GLU A 928 15.55 -35.28 -9.09
CA GLU A 928 15.02 -36.24 -10.07
C GLU A 928 14.98 -37.70 -9.57
N LYS A 929 15.79 -38.03 -8.56
CA LYS A 929 15.79 -39.33 -7.87
C LYS A 929 14.63 -39.53 -6.88
N ASP A 930 13.88 -38.48 -6.55
CA ASP A 930 12.75 -38.54 -5.62
C ASP A 930 11.43 -38.74 -6.42
N ARG A 931 11.51 -39.50 -7.53
CA ARG A 931 10.49 -39.58 -8.59
C ARG A 931 9.51 -40.73 -8.37
N ASP A 932 8.27 -40.36 -8.09
CA ASP A 932 7.09 -41.22 -8.20
C ASP A 932 6.69 -41.30 -9.69
N GLU A 933 6.72 -42.51 -10.25
CA GLU A 933 6.32 -42.75 -11.65
C GLU A 933 4.84 -43.10 -11.79
N HIS A 934 4.16 -43.45 -10.70
CA HIS A 934 2.75 -43.86 -10.71
C HIS A 934 1.83 -42.62 -10.71
N ASP A 935 2.11 -41.62 -9.87
CA ASP A 935 1.44 -40.30 -9.95
C ASP A 935 1.69 -39.62 -11.32
N LEU A 936 2.80 -39.93 -11.99
CA LEU A 936 3.08 -39.44 -13.35
C LEU A 936 2.27 -40.22 -14.41
N ALA A 937 2.21 -41.55 -14.32
CA ALA A 937 1.45 -42.39 -15.26
C ALA A 937 -0.07 -42.15 -15.17
N GLU A 938 -0.63 -42.04 -13.96
CA GLU A 938 -2.07 -41.76 -13.75
C GLU A 938 -2.48 -40.41 -14.37
N ARG A 939 -1.61 -39.41 -14.31
CA ARG A 939 -1.81 -38.10 -14.96
C ARG A 939 -1.81 -38.23 -16.48
N ILE A 940 -0.87 -39.00 -17.04
CA ILE A 940 -0.74 -39.21 -18.50
C ILE A 940 -1.97 -39.95 -19.04
N GLN A 941 -2.48 -40.97 -18.35
CA GLN A 941 -3.64 -41.74 -18.79
C GLN A 941 -4.89 -40.85 -18.96
N ARG A 942 -5.14 -39.95 -18.01
CA ARG A 942 -6.25 -38.99 -18.04
C ARG A 942 -6.18 -37.94 -19.17
N LEU A 943 -5.07 -37.84 -19.90
CA LEU A 943 -4.94 -36.96 -21.07
C LEU A 943 -5.67 -37.50 -22.31
N GLY A 944 -5.91 -38.80 -22.39
CA GLY A 944 -6.57 -39.43 -23.55
C GLY A 944 -8.07 -39.15 -23.64
N GLU A 945 -8.71 -38.84 -22.52
CA GLU A 945 -10.17 -38.92 -22.35
C GLU A 945 -10.91 -37.60 -22.60
N ASN A 946 -10.23 -36.44 -22.54
CA ASN A 946 -10.90 -35.14 -22.71
C ASN A 946 -10.00 -34.04 -23.31
N PRO A 947 -10.26 -33.53 -24.53
CA PRO A 947 -9.41 -32.53 -25.18
C PRO A 947 -9.43 -31.14 -24.53
N TYR A 948 -10.37 -30.85 -23.62
CA TYR A 948 -10.35 -29.62 -22.82
C TYR A 948 -9.42 -29.71 -21.58
N ALA A 949 -8.75 -30.85 -21.36
CA ALA A 949 -7.67 -31.00 -20.39
C ALA A 949 -6.35 -30.29 -20.81
N ALA A 950 -6.31 -29.59 -21.95
CA ALA A 950 -5.11 -29.01 -22.58
C ALA A 950 -4.22 -28.10 -21.71
N VAL A 951 -4.67 -27.72 -20.51
CA VAL A 951 -3.90 -26.97 -19.50
C VAL A 951 -3.19 -27.95 -18.53
N ASP A 952 -2.62 -29.06 -19.01
CA ASP A 952 -1.89 -30.05 -18.19
C ASP A 952 -1.00 -31.08 -18.98
N TYR A 953 -0.27 -30.66 -20.03
CA TYR A 953 1.06 -31.20 -20.45
C TYR A 953 1.20 -32.72 -20.78
N VAL A 954 1.68 -33.21 -21.93
CA VAL A 954 2.35 -32.70 -23.17
C VAL A 954 1.89 -33.69 -24.29
N ARG A 955 2.25 -33.74 -25.59
CA ARG A 955 3.26 -33.15 -26.50
C ARG A 955 2.68 -33.20 -27.93
N ARG A 956 2.98 -32.23 -28.81
CA ARG A 956 2.70 -32.31 -30.27
C ARG A 956 3.86 -31.70 -31.10
N PRO A 957 4.01 -32.08 -32.39
CA PRO A 957 5.17 -31.71 -33.21
C PRO A 957 5.15 -30.29 -33.77
N SER A 958 6.21 -29.94 -34.53
CA SER A 958 6.17 -28.79 -35.45
C SER A 958 5.14 -29.01 -36.57
N LEU A 959 4.72 -27.92 -37.22
CA LEU A 959 3.86 -27.97 -38.42
C LEU A 959 4.63 -28.38 -39.69
N GLU A 960 5.97 -28.35 -39.63
CA GLU A 960 6.86 -28.60 -40.77
C GLU A 960 7.76 -29.84 -40.58
N ASP A 961 7.92 -30.32 -39.34
CA ASP A 961 8.68 -31.54 -39.01
C ASP A 961 8.01 -32.32 -37.84
N PRO A 962 7.55 -33.58 -38.05
CA PRO A 962 6.96 -34.40 -37.00
C PRO A 962 7.90 -34.86 -35.87
N SER A 963 9.21 -34.76 -36.04
CA SER A 963 10.24 -35.29 -35.13
C SER A 963 10.74 -34.29 -34.09
N GLU A 964 10.81 -33.00 -34.43
CA GLU A 964 11.23 -31.93 -33.52
C GLU A 964 10.07 -31.31 -32.71
N THR A 965 10.36 -30.81 -31.50
CA THR A 965 9.32 -30.28 -30.59
C THR A 965 9.69 -28.99 -29.86
N SER A 966 8.95 -27.92 -30.18
CA SER A 966 9.06 -26.60 -29.55
C SER A 966 8.38 -26.55 -28.16
N ASN A 967 9.04 -27.07 -27.13
CA ASN A 967 8.55 -27.05 -25.75
C ASN A 967 8.59 -25.64 -25.12
N LYS A 968 7.44 -24.95 -25.08
CA LYS A 968 7.21 -23.76 -24.22
C LYS A 968 6.30 -24.02 -23.00
N GLN A 969 5.84 -25.25 -22.85
CA GLN A 969 5.23 -25.80 -21.65
C GLN A 969 6.35 -26.30 -20.71
N VAL A 970 6.62 -25.57 -19.63
CA VAL A 970 7.72 -25.82 -18.68
C VAL A 970 7.20 -26.31 -17.33
N LEU A 971 7.73 -27.44 -16.84
CA LEU A 971 7.60 -27.89 -15.45
C LEU A 971 8.63 -27.13 -14.61
N TYR A 972 8.23 -26.47 -13.51
CA TYR A 972 9.19 -25.78 -12.65
C TYR A 972 9.51 -26.59 -11.39
N ARG A 973 10.79 -26.78 -11.10
CA ARG A 973 11.22 -27.45 -9.87
C ARG A 973 11.07 -26.48 -8.71
N THR A 974 10.33 -26.89 -7.69
CA THR A 974 10.13 -26.08 -6.47
C THR A 974 11.45 -25.71 -5.78
N GLY A 975 12.53 -26.46 -6.03
CA GLY A 975 13.89 -26.14 -5.59
C GLY A 975 14.61 -25.03 -6.38
N GLN A 976 14.20 -24.72 -7.62
CA GLN A 976 14.93 -23.88 -8.60
C GLN A 976 14.05 -22.82 -9.28
N VAL A 977 12.98 -22.37 -8.62
CA VAL A 977 12.06 -21.29 -9.05
C VAL A 977 12.76 -20.12 -9.74
N GLU A 978 13.88 -19.63 -9.19
CA GLU A 978 14.65 -18.50 -9.73
C GLU A 978 15.28 -18.78 -11.11
N GLN A 979 15.61 -20.03 -11.43
CA GLN A 979 16.15 -20.42 -12.75
C GLN A 979 15.03 -20.84 -13.71
N ASP A 980 14.07 -21.63 -13.23
CA ASP A 980 13.03 -22.24 -14.06
C ASP A 980 11.90 -21.24 -14.45
N LEU A 981 11.66 -20.16 -13.67
CA LEU A 981 10.69 -19.10 -14.03
C LEU A 981 11.30 -17.87 -14.72
N LEU A 982 12.50 -17.41 -14.34
CA LEU A 982 13.07 -16.19 -14.93
C LEU A 982 13.58 -16.41 -16.36
N ARG A 983 14.23 -17.56 -16.62
CA ARG A 983 14.94 -17.81 -17.89
C ARG A 983 14.03 -17.91 -19.13
N PRO A 984 12.80 -18.45 -19.06
CA PRO A 984 11.83 -18.34 -20.16
C PRO A 984 11.33 -16.90 -20.36
N MET A 985 11.14 -16.17 -19.27
CA MET A 985 10.58 -14.81 -19.29
C MET A 985 11.59 -13.76 -19.81
N SER A 986 12.89 -13.98 -19.60
CA SER A 986 13.98 -13.03 -19.91
C SER A 986 14.35 -12.90 -21.38
N LEU A 987 13.80 -13.71 -22.29
CA LEU A 987 13.99 -13.53 -23.73
C LEU A 987 13.27 -12.26 -24.23
N THR A 988 13.60 -11.80 -25.44
CA THR A 988 13.00 -10.62 -26.11
C THR A 988 11.46 -10.70 -26.20
N ARG A 989 10.81 -9.57 -26.55
CA ARG A 989 9.35 -9.54 -26.78
C ARG A 989 8.97 -10.51 -27.89
N GLY A 990 7.92 -11.30 -27.67
CA GLY A 990 7.18 -11.92 -28.77
C GLY A 990 6.08 -11.00 -29.29
N GLU A 991 4.99 -11.62 -29.76
CA GLU A 991 3.83 -10.98 -30.38
C GLU A 991 2.89 -10.28 -29.38
N GLY A 992 2.96 -10.65 -28.09
CA GLY A 992 1.96 -10.29 -27.08
C GLY A 992 2.02 -8.86 -26.52
N ARG A 993 0.87 -8.37 -26.05
CA ARG A 993 0.73 -7.09 -25.31
C ARG A 993 1.37 -7.17 -23.92
N TYR A 994 1.30 -8.36 -23.30
CA TYR A 994 1.84 -8.72 -21.99
C TYR A 994 2.58 -10.06 -22.08
N LYS A 995 3.56 -10.32 -21.21
CA LYS A 995 4.03 -11.69 -20.96
C LYS A 995 3.22 -12.31 -19.82
N MET A 996 2.76 -13.54 -19.99
CA MET A 996 1.88 -14.19 -19.02
C MET A 996 2.43 -15.52 -18.53
N ALA A 997 2.23 -15.77 -17.24
CA ALA A 997 2.64 -16.99 -16.54
C ALA A 997 1.45 -17.52 -15.73
N LEU A 998 0.71 -18.47 -16.31
CA LEU A 998 -0.44 -19.13 -15.70
C LEU A 998 0.06 -20.29 -14.81
N ILE A 999 0.27 -20.00 -13.54
CA ILE A 999 0.81 -20.95 -12.56
C ILE A 999 -0.34 -21.74 -11.93
N THR A 1000 -0.38 -23.04 -12.24
CA THR A 1000 -1.39 -23.96 -11.68
C THR A 1000 -1.00 -24.41 -10.27
N GLU A 1001 -2.02 -24.82 -9.49
CA GLU A 1001 -1.88 -25.48 -8.18
C GLU A 1001 -0.87 -24.80 -7.22
N ALA A 1002 -0.88 -23.48 -7.15
CA ALA A 1002 0.12 -22.68 -6.43
C ALA A 1002 0.16 -22.96 -4.91
N ASP A 1003 -0.91 -23.55 -4.34
CA ASP A 1003 -0.93 -24.08 -2.97
C ASP A 1003 -0.02 -25.30 -2.75
N ARG A 1004 0.45 -25.96 -3.81
CA ARG A 1004 1.44 -27.06 -3.77
C ARG A 1004 2.89 -26.55 -3.80
N MET A 1005 3.13 -25.23 -3.90
CA MET A 1005 4.47 -24.67 -3.71
C MET A 1005 4.95 -24.93 -2.27
N ASN A 1006 6.11 -25.57 -2.11
CA ASN A 1006 6.77 -25.64 -0.80
C ASN A 1006 7.29 -24.26 -0.34
N GLU A 1007 7.65 -24.13 0.95
CA GLU A 1007 8.05 -22.84 1.54
C GLU A 1007 9.24 -22.20 0.81
N LYS A 1008 10.17 -22.98 0.25
CA LYS A 1008 11.29 -22.44 -0.55
C LYS A 1008 10.80 -21.83 -1.87
N ALA A 1009 9.93 -22.53 -2.58
CA ALA A 1009 9.33 -22.06 -3.83
C ALA A 1009 8.50 -20.79 -3.62
N ALA A 1010 7.63 -20.79 -2.61
CA ALA A 1010 6.78 -19.65 -2.29
C ALA A 1010 7.59 -18.40 -1.91
N ASN A 1011 8.64 -18.54 -1.08
CA ASN A 1011 9.51 -17.41 -0.72
C ASN A 1011 10.35 -16.89 -1.91
N ALA A 1012 10.73 -17.75 -2.86
CA ALA A 1012 11.42 -17.31 -4.09
C ALA A 1012 10.45 -16.57 -5.03
N PHE A 1013 9.22 -17.08 -5.20
CA PHE A 1013 8.18 -16.43 -6.00
C PHE A 1013 7.71 -15.10 -5.40
N LEU A 1014 7.66 -14.96 -4.06
CA LEU A 1014 7.33 -13.68 -3.42
C LEU A 1014 8.35 -12.58 -3.76
N LYS A 1015 9.65 -12.87 -3.82
CA LYS A 1015 10.67 -11.92 -4.28
C LYS A 1015 10.45 -11.48 -5.73
N LEU A 1016 10.03 -12.40 -6.60
CA LEU A 1016 9.69 -12.11 -8.00
C LEU A 1016 8.48 -11.15 -8.14
N LEU A 1017 7.63 -11.07 -7.11
CA LEU A 1017 6.54 -10.09 -7.03
C LEU A 1017 6.95 -8.75 -6.38
N GLU A 1018 8.12 -8.67 -5.73
CA GLU A 1018 8.68 -7.40 -5.25
C GLU A 1018 9.32 -6.61 -6.42
N GLU A 1019 9.94 -7.31 -7.38
CA GLU A 1019 10.53 -6.73 -8.60
C GLU A 1019 10.08 -7.49 -9.89
N PRO A 1020 8.80 -7.37 -10.31
CA PRO A 1020 8.27 -8.10 -11.46
C PRO A 1020 8.81 -7.56 -12.81
N PRO A 1021 9.15 -8.42 -13.79
CA PRO A 1021 9.65 -7.96 -15.09
C PRO A 1021 8.61 -7.13 -15.87
N PRO A 1022 9.03 -6.10 -16.66
CA PRO A 1022 8.10 -5.17 -17.30
C PRO A 1022 7.03 -5.85 -18.17
N ARG A 1023 5.76 -5.45 -17.99
CA ARG A 1023 4.57 -6.02 -18.65
C ARG A 1023 4.36 -7.54 -18.41
N THR A 1024 4.90 -8.09 -17.32
CA THR A 1024 4.57 -9.46 -16.87
C THR A 1024 3.27 -9.49 -16.06
N VAL A 1025 2.46 -10.53 -16.28
CA VAL A 1025 1.25 -10.85 -15.50
C VAL A 1025 1.29 -12.32 -15.07
N PHE A 1026 1.46 -12.56 -13.76
CA PHE A 1026 1.31 -13.88 -13.17
C PHE A 1026 -0.17 -14.17 -12.87
N VAL A 1027 -0.64 -15.39 -13.15
CA VAL A 1027 -2.01 -15.81 -12.83
C VAL A 1027 -1.94 -17.14 -12.09
N LEU A 1028 -2.19 -17.11 -10.79
CA LEU A 1028 -2.08 -18.24 -9.88
C LEU A 1028 -3.45 -18.91 -9.73
N THR A 1029 -3.52 -20.24 -9.66
CA THR A 1029 -4.73 -20.97 -9.24
C THR A 1029 -4.47 -21.77 -7.96
N ALA A 1030 -5.43 -21.82 -7.03
CA ALA A 1030 -5.22 -22.49 -5.73
C ALA A 1030 -6.50 -23.12 -5.10
N GLU A 1031 -6.34 -24.17 -4.30
CA GLU A 1031 -7.40 -24.93 -3.64
C GLU A 1031 -7.65 -24.49 -2.18
N ALA A 1032 -8.49 -23.47 -1.98
CA ALA A 1032 -8.59 -22.77 -0.68
C ALA A 1032 -9.67 -23.26 0.31
N LEU A 1033 -10.73 -23.95 -0.14
CA LEU A 1033 -11.89 -24.27 0.70
C LEU A 1033 -11.80 -25.69 1.31
N ALA A 1034 -11.68 -26.72 0.48
CA ALA A 1034 -11.63 -28.13 0.91
C ALA A 1034 -10.49 -28.39 1.92
N ARG A 1035 -9.22 -28.18 1.51
CA ARG A 1035 -8.02 -28.50 2.31
C ARG A 1035 -7.84 -27.71 3.61
N ARG A 1036 -8.70 -26.72 3.89
CA ARG A 1036 -8.60 -25.86 5.09
C ARG A 1036 -9.61 -26.22 6.18
N ARG A 1037 -10.55 -27.12 5.89
CA ARG A 1037 -11.67 -27.52 6.76
C ARG A 1037 -12.05 -29.01 6.63
N ASP A 1038 -11.29 -29.81 5.88
CA ASP A 1038 -11.60 -31.21 5.52
C ASP A 1038 -13.03 -31.40 4.97
N LEU A 1039 -13.44 -30.50 4.08
CA LEU A 1039 -14.75 -30.56 3.44
C LEU A 1039 -14.72 -31.47 2.20
N PRO A 1040 -15.72 -32.36 2.03
CA PRO A 1040 -15.94 -33.08 0.77
C PRO A 1040 -15.96 -32.13 -0.42
N ASP A 1041 -15.35 -32.57 -1.53
CA ASP A 1041 -15.07 -31.71 -2.69
C ASP A 1041 -16.37 -31.20 -3.35
N GLU A 1042 -17.47 -31.95 -3.22
CA GLU A 1042 -18.83 -31.58 -3.66
C GLU A 1042 -19.47 -30.49 -2.79
N HIS A 1043 -19.45 -30.65 -1.46
CA HIS A 1043 -19.88 -29.60 -0.53
C HIS A 1043 -19.07 -28.31 -0.71
N ALA A 1044 -17.76 -28.44 -0.99
CA ALA A 1044 -16.92 -27.31 -1.30
C ALA A 1044 -17.34 -26.60 -2.61
N ARG A 1045 -17.62 -27.36 -3.69
CA ARG A 1045 -18.16 -26.84 -4.97
C ARG A 1045 -19.50 -26.13 -4.76
N MET A 1046 -20.42 -26.74 -4.03
CA MET A 1046 -21.73 -26.19 -3.67
C MET A 1046 -21.59 -24.83 -2.99
N LEU A 1047 -20.84 -24.75 -1.89
CA LEU A 1047 -20.61 -23.50 -1.15
C LEU A 1047 -19.98 -22.40 -2.02
N ALA A 1048 -19.04 -22.75 -2.91
CA ALA A 1048 -18.40 -21.78 -3.81
C ALA A 1048 -19.33 -21.26 -4.92
N ARG A 1049 -20.28 -22.08 -5.38
CA ARG A 1049 -21.37 -21.65 -6.31
C ARG A 1049 -22.38 -20.77 -5.58
N MET A 1050 -22.88 -21.20 -4.42
CA MET A 1050 -23.84 -20.43 -3.61
C MET A 1050 -23.27 -19.05 -3.19
N ALA A 1051 -21.96 -18.96 -3.02
CA ALA A 1051 -21.24 -17.73 -2.66
C ALA A 1051 -20.92 -16.78 -3.83
N ASP A 1052 -21.26 -17.11 -5.09
CA ASP A 1052 -20.85 -16.37 -6.30
C ASP A 1052 -19.32 -16.13 -6.33
N GLY A 1053 -18.53 -17.18 -6.08
CA GLY A 1053 -17.07 -17.16 -6.04
C GLY A 1053 -16.45 -16.46 -4.80
N SER A 1054 -17.26 -15.83 -3.94
CA SER A 1054 -16.77 -15.14 -2.75
C SER A 1054 -16.34 -16.13 -1.66
N TYR A 1055 -15.03 -16.39 -1.54
CA TYR A 1055 -14.49 -17.26 -0.47
C TYR A 1055 -14.87 -16.82 0.95
N GLY A 1056 -15.05 -15.52 1.19
CA GLY A 1056 -15.58 -15.02 2.47
C GLY A 1056 -17.02 -15.48 2.70
N ARG A 1057 -17.89 -15.29 1.70
CA ARG A 1057 -19.29 -15.74 1.77
C ARG A 1057 -19.41 -17.26 1.81
N ALA A 1058 -18.50 -18.00 1.18
CA ALA A 1058 -18.44 -19.46 1.26
C ALA A 1058 -18.04 -19.98 2.66
N LEU A 1059 -17.34 -19.18 3.48
CA LEU A 1059 -17.10 -19.47 4.88
C LEU A 1059 -18.27 -19.01 5.77
N GLU A 1060 -18.89 -17.87 5.47
CA GLU A 1060 -20.11 -17.41 6.16
C GLU A 1060 -21.28 -18.40 5.99
N LEU A 1061 -21.47 -18.94 4.77
CA LEU A 1061 -22.46 -19.99 4.45
C LEU A 1061 -22.09 -21.37 5.03
N LEU A 1062 -20.81 -21.61 5.37
CA LEU A 1062 -20.36 -22.85 6.03
C LEU A 1062 -20.67 -22.82 7.54
N GLU A 1063 -20.76 -21.63 8.13
CA GLU A 1063 -20.89 -21.40 9.58
C GLU A 1063 -22.31 -20.91 9.95
N SER A 1064 -23.34 -21.22 9.13
CA SER A 1064 -24.73 -20.80 9.28
C SER A 1064 -25.70 -21.98 9.17
N ASP A 1065 -26.34 -22.34 10.28
CA ASP A 1065 -27.40 -23.37 10.32
C ASP A 1065 -28.71 -22.90 9.63
N GLU A 1066 -28.99 -21.60 9.72
CA GLU A 1066 -30.18 -20.93 9.14
C GLU A 1066 -30.33 -21.22 7.64
N LEU A 1067 -29.22 -21.40 6.91
CA LEU A 1067 -29.23 -21.72 5.47
C LEU A 1067 -29.96 -23.04 5.18
N MET A 1068 -29.83 -24.03 6.07
CA MET A 1068 -30.45 -25.36 5.89
C MET A 1068 -31.94 -25.33 6.23
N GLU A 1069 -32.35 -24.51 7.21
CA GLU A 1069 -33.77 -24.28 7.54
C GLU A 1069 -34.49 -23.56 6.40
N HIS A 1070 -33.92 -22.46 5.88
CA HIS A 1070 -34.48 -21.75 4.72
C HIS A 1070 -34.62 -22.65 3.48
N ARG A 1071 -33.70 -23.60 3.26
CA ARG A 1071 -33.74 -24.52 2.11
C ARG A 1071 -34.76 -25.65 2.28
N ARG A 1072 -35.06 -26.08 3.50
CA ARG A 1072 -36.23 -26.94 3.80
C ARG A 1072 -37.54 -26.20 3.54
N LEU A 1073 -37.65 -24.97 4.07
CA LEU A 1073 -38.81 -24.10 3.90
C LEU A 1073 -39.18 -23.86 2.42
N VAL A 1074 -38.18 -23.74 1.53
CA VAL A 1074 -38.38 -23.67 0.07
C VAL A 1074 -39.03 -24.95 -0.50
N LEU A 1075 -38.53 -26.14 -0.14
CA LEU A 1075 -39.12 -27.40 -0.61
C LEU A 1075 -40.53 -27.61 -0.08
N ASP A 1076 -40.76 -27.36 1.21
CA ASP A 1076 -42.08 -27.49 1.82
C ASP A 1076 -43.07 -26.49 1.21
N TYR A 1077 -42.66 -25.25 0.93
CA TYR A 1077 -43.49 -24.28 0.23
C TYR A 1077 -43.85 -24.74 -1.19
N PHE A 1078 -42.90 -25.23 -2.01
CA PHE A 1078 -43.22 -25.82 -3.32
C PHE A 1078 -44.17 -27.03 -3.18
N ARG A 1079 -43.96 -27.90 -2.20
CA ARG A 1079 -44.77 -29.10 -1.97
C ARG A 1079 -46.21 -28.75 -1.59
N GLN A 1080 -46.43 -27.81 -0.67
CA GLN A 1080 -47.78 -27.39 -0.32
C GLN A 1080 -48.42 -26.49 -1.39
N ALA A 1081 -47.63 -25.75 -2.18
CA ALA A 1081 -48.12 -25.05 -3.36
C ALA A 1081 -48.61 -26.02 -4.45
N TYR A 1082 -47.97 -27.19 -4.62
CA TYR A 1082 -48.51 -28.23 -5.51
C TYR A 1082 -49.81 -28.83 -4.96
N ASN A 1083 -49.84 -29.16 -3.66
CA ASN A 1083 -50.99 -29.77 -2.99
C ASN A 1083 -52.20 -28.82 -2.79
N GLN A 1084 -51.99 -27.51 -2.87
CA GLN A 1084 -52.99 -26.46 -2.55
C GLN A 1084 -53.61 -26.60 -1.13
N ASP A 1085 -52.85 -27.11 -0.15
CA ASP A 1085 -53.31 -27.24 1.24
C ASP A 1085 -53.40 -25.86 1.91
N PRO A 1086 -54.61 -25.34 2.21
CA PRO A 1086 -54.77 -23.96 2.67
C PRO A 1086 -54.27 -23.75 4.10
N VAL A 1087 -54.30 -24.78 4.95
CA VAL A 1087 -53.87 -24.69 6.36
C VAL A 1087 -52.35 -24.67 6.44
N LYS A 1088 -51.69 -25.58 5.71
CA LYS A 1088 -50.22 -25.62 5.67
C LYS A 1088 -49.64 -24.43 4.91
N LEU A 1089 -50.27 -23.99 3.81
CA LEU A 1089 -49.86 -22.76 3.10
C LEU A 1089 -50.02 -21.51 3.96
N ALA A 1090 -51.06 -21.41 4.79
CA ALA A 1090 -51.21 -20.30 5.73
C ALA A 1090 -50.09 -20.28 6.78
N SER A 1091 -49.72 -21.43 7.36
CA SER A 1091 -48.57 -21.52 8.29
C SER A 1091 -47.27 -21.12 7.58
N LEU A 1092 -46.92 -21.77 6.48
CA LEU A 1092 -45.68 -21.50 5.75
C LEU A 1092 -45.59 -20.03 5.28
N THR A 1093 -46.70 -19.43 4.89
CA THR A 1093 -46.78 -18.01 4.53
C THR A 1093 -46.55 -17.09 5.75
N GLU A 1094 -47.08 -17.45 6.92
CA GLU A 1094 -46.86 -16.72 8.17
C GLU A 1094 -45.40 -16.87 8.66
N ASP A 1095 -44.83 -18.07 8.58
CA ASP A 1095 -43.44 -18.36 8.95
C ASP A 1095 -42.47 -17.60 8.02
N MET A 1096 -42.69 -17.63 6.70
CA MET A 1096 -41.97 -16.79 5.73
C MET A 1096 -42.16 -15.29 6.01
N ARG A 1097 -43.37 -14.84 6.42
CA ARG A 1097 -43.65 -13.44 6.75
C ARG A 1097 -42.86 -12.98 7.98
N ARG A 1098 -42.69 -13.85 8.99
CA ARG A 1098 -41.95 -13.58 10.24
C ARG A 1098 -40.45 -13.35 10.02
N LEU A 1099 -39.86 -14.04 9.04
CA LEU A 1099 -38.48 -13.81 8.60
C LEU A 1099 -38.28 -12.40 8.00
N GLY A 1100 -39.35 -11.79 7.47
CA GLY A 1100 -39.34 -10.41 6.95
C GLY A 1100 -38.89 -10.29 5.49
N ARG A 1101 -39.19 -9.13 4.87
CA ARG A 1101 -39.09 -8.90 3.41
C ARG A 1101 -37.76 -9.28 2.78
N GLU A 1102 -36.65 -9.04 3.47
CA GLU A 1102 -35.31 -9.29 2.94
C GLU A 1102 -34.99 -10.79 2.86
N HIS A 1103 -35.27 -11.56 3.91
CA HIS A 1103 -35.13 -13.01 3.88
C HIS A 1103 -36.15 -13.67 2.93
N VAL A 1104 -37.35 -13.08 2.75
CA VAL A 1104 -38.28 -13.51 1.69
C VAL A 1104 -37.69 -13.30 0.28
N LYS A 1105 -36.97 -12.19 0.00
CA LYS A 1105 -36.23 -12.05 -1.27
C LYS A 1105 -35.16 -13.13 -1.44
N GLU A 1106 -34.47 -13.52 -0.37
CA GLU A 1106 -33.44 -14.56 -0.41
C GLU A 1106 -34.02 -15.96 -0.59
N LEU A 1107 -35.17 -16.26 0.03
CA LEU A 1107 -35.98 -17.47 -0.20
C LEU A 1107 -36.46 -17.57 -1.65
N LEU A 1108 -37.02 -16.49 -2.22
CA LEU A 1108 -37.38 -16.44 -3.65
C LEU A 1108 -36.14 -16.62 -4.55
N GLY A 1109 -34.98 -16.09 -4.13
CA GLY A 1109 -33.70 -16.34 -4.79
C GLY A 1109 -33.19 -17.78 -4.65
N LEU A 1110 -33.56 -18.52 -3.60
CA LEU A 1110 -33.31 -19.97 -3.48
C LEU A 1110 -34.27 -20.76 -4.38
N MET A 1111 -35.55 -20.38 -4.44
CA MET A 1111 -36.55 -20.97 -5.33
C MET A 1111 -36.12 -20.88 -6.80
N LEU A 1112 -35.64 -19.73 -7.29
CA LEU A 1112 -35.10 -19.59 -8.65
C LEU A 1112 -33.91 -20.52 -8.93
N ARG A 1113 -33.01 -20.70 -7.96
CA ARG A 1113 -31.88 -21.63 -8.09
C ARG A 1113 -32.34 -23.09 -8.10
N TRP A 1114 -33.42 -23.42 -7.39
CA TRP A 1114 -34.01 -24.75 -7.43
C TRP A 1114 -34.71 -25.04 -8.77
N VAL A 1115 -35.46 -24.07 -9.33
CA VAL A 1115 -36.04 -24.20 -10.69
C VAL A 1115 -34.95 -24.29 -11.77
N ARG A 1116 -33.82 -23.59 -11.63
CA ARG A 1116 -32.64 -23.80 -12.49
C ARG A 1116 -32.10 -25.24 -12.38
N ASP A 1117 -32.00 -25.80 -11.18
CA ASP A 1117 -31.54 -27.18 -11.00
C ASP A 1117 -32.49 -28.19 -11.69
N LEU A 1118 -33.82 -27.97 -11.61
CA LEU A 1118 -34.81 -28.76 -12.36
C LEU A 1118 -34.62 -28.67 -13.89
N LEU A 1119 -34.40 -27.45 -14.41
CA LEU A 1119 -34.09 -27.24 -15.83
C LEU A 1119 -32.82 -28.00 -16.24
N LEU A 1120 -31.77 -27.98 -15.41
CA LEU A 1120 -30.53 -28.73 -15.68
C LEU A 1120 -30.77 -30.25 -15.68
N VAL A 1121 -31.49 -30.81 -14.70
CA VAL A 1121 -31.88 -32.23 -14.70
C VAL A 1121 -32.68 -32.60 -15.96
N ARG A 1122 -33.62 -31.75 -16.39
CA ARG A 1122 -34.46 -32.00 -17.57
C ARG A 1122 -33.70 -31.88 -18.90
N THR A 1123 -32.59 -31.14 -18.94
CA THR A 1123 -31.80 -30.90 -20.18
C THR A 1123 -30.52 -31.72 -20.31
N LEU A 1124 -29.93 -32.17 -19.20
CA LEU A 1124 -28.67 -32.93 -19.16
C LEU A 1124 -28.83 -34.34 -18.57
N GLY A 1125 -30.02 -34.69 -18.08
CA GLY A 1125 -30.26 -35.94 -17.37
C GLY A 1125 -29.84 -35.90 -15.89
N PRO A 1126 -30.33 -36.84 -15.06
CA PRO A 1126 -30.18 -36.78 -13.60
C PRO A 1126 -28.76 -37.01 -13.09
N GLU A 1127 -27.91 -37.73 -13.83
CA GLU A 1127 -26.53 -38.05 -13.36
C GLU A 1127 -25.47 -37.05 -13.83
N GLU A 1128 -25.70 -36.33 -14.94
CA GLU A 1128 -24.73 -35.35 -15.47
C GLU A 1128 -25.05 -33.89 -15.12
N ALA A 1129 -26.28 -33.60 -14.66
CA ALA A 1129 -26.72 -32.26 -14.33
C ALA A 1129 -25.88 -31.64 -13.18
N PRO A 1130 -25.18 -30.51 -13.40
CA PRO A 1130 -24.20 -30.00 -12.45
C PRO A 1130 -24.86 -29.09 -11.40
N LEU A 1131 -25.67 -29.67 -10.52
CA LEU A 1131 -26.61 -28.94 -9.63
C LEU A 1131 -25.95 -27.95 -8.65
N VAL A 1132 -26.75 -26.99 -8.19
CA VAL A 1132 -26.40 -26.05 -7.11
C VAL A 1132 -26.84 -26.58 -5.74
N ASN A 1133 -27.99 -27.23 -5.65
CA ASN A 1133 -28.55 -27.76 -4.40
C ASN A 1133 -28.26 -29.26 -4.22
N VAL A 1134 -26.99 -29.63 -3.98
CA VAL A 1134 -26.50 -31.03 -4.01
C VAL A 1134 -27.21 -31.95 -2.99
N ASP A 1135 -27.41 -31.49 -1.76
CA ASP A 1135 -28.16 -32.19 -0.70
C ASP A 1135 -29.68 -32.27 -0.95
N GLN A 1136 -30.17 -31.61 -2.01
CA GLN A 1136 -31.56 -31.70 -2.49
C GLN A 1136 -31.63 -32.28 -3.91
N ALA A 1137 -30.52 -32.85 -4.41
CA ALA A 1137 -30.44 -33.42 -5.76
C ALA A 1137 -31.51 -34.48 -5.99
N GLU A 1138 -31.72 -35.38 -5.02
CA GLU A 1138 -32.73 -36.43 -5.11
C GLU A 1138 -34.16 -35.87 -5.19
N ALA A 1139 -34.46 -34.79 -4.44
CA ALA A 1139 -35.74 -34.10 -4.55
C ALA A 1139 -35.92 -33.41 -5.93
N ALA A 1140 -34.83 -32.91 -6.53
CA ALA A 1140 -34.85 -32.34 -7.88
C ALA A 1140 -35.02 -33.42 -8.96
N LYS A 1141 -34.34 -34.58 -8.84
CA LYS A 1141 -34.53 -35.77 -9.69
C LYS A 1141 -35.99 -36.23 -9.64
N GLN A 1142 -36.52 -36.47 -8.44
CA GLN A 1142 -37.90 -36.92 -8.23
C GLN A 1142 -38.94 -35.90 -8.72
N PHE A 1143 -38.72 -34.60 -8.55
CA PHE A 1143 -39.63 -33.58 -9.10
C PHE A 1143 -39.63 -33.60 -10.63
N ALA A 1144 -38.46 -33.65 -11.26
CA ALA A 1144 -38.33 -33.67 -12.72
C ALA A 1144 -38.96 -34.92 -13.35
N GLN A 1145 -38.89 -36.07 -12.65
CA GLN A 1145 -39.51 -37.34 -13.04
C GLN A 1145 -41.03 -37.37 -12.81
N ASN A 1146 -41.52 -36.89 -11.65
CA ASN A 1146 -42.93 -37.00 -11.27
C ASN A 1146 -43.81 -35.87 -11.86
N LEU A 1147 -43.22 -34.74 -12.26
CA LEU A 1147 -43.93 -33.60 -12.85
C LEU A 1147 -43.33 -33.19 -14.21
N PRO A 1148 -43.30 -34.09 -15.23
CA PRO A 1148 -42.77 -33.77 -16.55
C PRO A 1148 -43.54 -32.61 -17.21
N GLN A 1149 -44.84 -32.50 -16.96
CA GLN A 1149 -45.72 -31.42 -17.45
C GLN A 1149 -45.53 -30.06 -16.75
N ALA A 1150 -44.68 -29.95 -15.71
CA ALA A 1150 -44.46 -28.67 -15.03
C ALA A 1150 -43.79 -27.65 -15.96
N ASP A 1151 -44.40 -26.47 -16.06
CA ASP A 1151 -43.90 -25.33 -16.82
C ASP A 1151 -42.84 -24.58 -16.00
N LEU A 1152 -41.58 -24.96 -16.20
CA LEU A 1152 -40.43 -24.41 -15.47
C LEU A 1152 -40.09 -22.97 -15.90
N GLU A 1153 -40.55 -22.53 -17.09
CA GLU A 1153 -40.36 -21.16 -17.58
C GLU A 1153 -41.38 -20.23 -16.88
N ALA A 1154 -42.67 -20.59 -16.89
CA ALA A 1154 -43.69 -19.88 -16.12
C ALA A 1154 -43.42 -19.91 -14.60
N MET A 1155 -42.89 -21.00 -14.04
CA MET A 1155 -42.45 -21.00 -12.64
C MET A 1155 -41.33 -19.99 -12.39
N THR A 1156 -40.39 -19.83 -13.32
CA THR A 1156 -39.31 -18.84 -13.21
C THR A 1156 -39.88 -17.42 -13.24
N ASP A 1157 -40.71 -17.12 -14.24
CA ASP A 1157 -41.37 -15.81 -14.39
C ASP A 1157 -42.18 -15.43 -13.15
N LEU A 1158 -42.97 -16.35 -12.59
CA LEU A 1158 -43.75 -16.12 -11.38
C LEU A 1158 -42.88 -15.79 -10.16
N ILE A 1159 -41.74 -16.48 -9.99
CA ILE A 1159 -40.85 -16.21 -8.85
C ILE A 1159 -40.10 -14.89 -9.06
N GLU A 1160 -39.72 -14.53 -10.30
CA GLU A 1160 -39.14 -13.22 -10.63
C GLU A 1160 -40.15 -12.08 -10.45
N GLU A 1161 -41.39 -12.24 -10.91
CA GLU A 1161 -42.51 -11.29 -10.71
C GLU A 1161 -42.76 -11.09 -9.21
N ALA A 1162 -42.90 -12.16 -8.43
CA ALA A 1162 -43.09 -12.07 -6.99
C ALA A 1162 -41.90 -11.41 -6.28
N ARG A 1163 -40.66 -11.71 -6.69
CA ARG A 1163 -39.44 -11.08 -6.16
C ARG A 1163 -39.38 -9.59 -6.47
N ALA A 1164 -39.86 -9.16 -7.64
CA ALA A 1164 -40.04 -7.75 -7.97
C ALA A 1164 -41.16 -7.10 -7.15
N LEU A 1165 -42.29 -7.78 -6.93
CA LEU A 1165 -43.42 -7.29 -6.12
C LEU A 1165 -43.08 -7.16 -4.62
N VAL A 1166 -42.23 -8.05 -4.06
CA VAL A 1166 -41.65 -7.85 -2.72
C VAL A 1166 -40.83 -6.56 -2.66
N GLY A 1167 -40.09 -6.24 -3.74
CA GLY A 1167 -39.37 -4.97 -3.91
C GLY A 1167 -40.28 -3.74 -4.03
N ARG A 1168 -41.51 -3.89 -4.53
CA ARG A 1168 -42.56 -2.85 -4.59
C ARG A 1168 -43.41 -2.74 -3.32
N ASN A 1169 -42.93 -3.30 -2.20
CA ASN A 1169 -43.51 -3.18 -0.87
C ASN A 1169 -44.94 -3.79 -0.71
N VAL A 1170 -45.38 -4.64 -1.64
CA VAL A 1170 -46.69 -5.34 -1.63
C VAL A 1170 -46.88 -6.17 -0.33
N HIS A 1171 -48.12 -6.35 0.13
CA HIS A 1171 -48.41 -7.11 1.36
C HIS A 1171 -47.97 -8.57 1.25
N LEU A 1172 -46.94 -8.96 2.01
CA LEU A 1172 -46.27 -10.27 1.88
C LEU A 1172 -47.22 -11.46 1.96
N GLY A 1173 -48.17 -11.46 2.91
CA GLY A 1173 -49.08 -12.60 3.08
C GLY A 1173 -50.00 -12.82 1.87
N LEU A 1174 -50.43 -11.74 1.20
CA LEU A 1174 -51.24 -11.85 -0.02
C LEU A 1174 -50.38 -12.29 -1.20
N LEU A 1175 -49.18 -11.73 -1.33
CA LEU A 1175 -48.25 -12.05 -2.40
C LEU A 1175 -47.77 -13.52 -2.34
N LEU A 1176 -47.45 -14.03 -1.15
CA LEU A 1176 -47.02 -15.42 -0.96
C LEU A 1176 -48.17 -16.42 -1.10
N THR A 1177 -49.41 -16.04 -0.75
CA THR A 1177 -50.60 -16.86 -1.04
C THR A 1177 -50.87 -16.93 -2.54
N ALA A 1178 -50.82 -15.78 -3.23
CA ALA A 1178 -51.00 -15.71 -4.68
C ALA A 1178 -49.90 -16.47 -5.44
N LEU A 1179 -48.64 -16.36 -4.99
CA LEU A 1179 -47.52 -17.12 -5.57
C LEU A 1179 -47.72 -18.63 -5.42
N ALA A 1180 -48.18 -19.11 -4.25
CA ALA A 1180 -48.45 -20.53 -4.06
C ALA A 1180 -49.57 -21.05 -4.98
N GLN A 1181 -50.62 -20.26 -5.20
CA GLN A 1181 -51.70 -20.59 -6.14
C GLN A 1181 -51.22 -20.57 -7.61
N ALA A 1182 -50.38 -19.60 -7.99
CA ALA A 1182 -49.85 -19.51 -9.34
C ALA A 1182 -48.83 -20.63 -9.65
N LEU A 1183 -47.90 -20.91 -8.73
CA LEU A 1183 -46.95 -22.01 -8.85
C LEU A 1183 -47.65 -23.37 -8.89
N GLY A 1184 -48.69 -23.58 -8.08
CA GLY A 1184 -49.50 -24.80 -8.12
C GLY A 1184 -50.08 -25.08 -9.50
N ARG A 1185 -50.50 -24.04 -10.23
CA ARG A 1185 -50.98 -24.14 -11.61
C ARG A 1185 -49.84 -24.40 -12.60
N ALA A 1186 -48.73 -23.67 -12.51
CA ALA A 1186 -47.58 -23.87 -13.40
C ALA A 1186 -46.97 -25.28 -13.27
N MET A 1187 -46.90 -25.83 -12.06
CA MET A 1187 -46.48 -27.23 -11.79
C MET A 1187 -47.46 -28.28 -12.33
N GLN A 1188 -48.71 -27.90 -12.62
CA GLN A 1188 -49.72 -28.72 -13.31
C GLN A 1188 -49.75 -28.47 -14.83
N GLY A 1189 -48.80 -27.72 -15.40
CA GLY A 1189 -48.78 -27.37 -16.82
C GLY A 1189 -49.87 -26.37 -17.25
N ARG A 1190 -50.38 -25.57 -16.30
CA ARG A 1190 -51.48 -24.60 -16.53
C ARG A 1190 -50.96 -23.16 -16.41
N SER A 1191 -51.29 -22.34 -17.40
CA SER A 1191 -50.93 -20.92 -17.43
C SER A 1191 -51.43 -20.18 -16.17
N ALA A 1192 -50.56 -19.33 -15.61
CA ALA A 1192 -50.81 -18.54 -14.42
C ALA A 1192 -50.06 -17.20 -14.47
N ARG A 1193 -50.51 -16.22 -13.67
CA ARG A 1193 -49.90 -14.90 -13.47
C ARG A 1193 -50.14 -14.47 -12.02
N LEU A 1194 -49.26 -13.70 -11.39
CA LEU A 1194 -49.56 -13.14 -10.06
C LEU A 1194 -50.46 -11.91 -10.12
N TYR A 1195 -50.37 -11.14 -11.21
CA TYR A 1195 -51.13 -9.90 -11.38
C TYR A 1195 -51.99 -9.91 -12.65
N VAL A 1196 -53.20 -9.40 -12.51
CA VAL A 1196 -54.09 -9.04 -13.62
C VAL A 1196 -54.48 -7.58 -13.38
N PRO A 1197 -54.08 -6.61 -14.23
CA PRO A 1197 -54.58 -5.25 -14.13
C PRO A 1197 -56.07 -5.24 -14.42
N LEU A 1198 -56.84 -4.47 -13.64
CA LEU A 1198 -58.22 -4.15 -13.98
C LEU A 1198 -58.24 -3.37 -15.31
N PRO A 1199 -59.12 -3.68 -16.26
CA PRO A 1199 -59.30 -2.86 -17.45
C PRO A 1199 -59.70 -1.43 -17.07
N GLU A 1200 -59.13 -0.43 -17.75
CA GLU A 1200 -59.38 0.99 -17.43
C GLU A 1200 -60.81 1.48 -17.74
N ALA A 1201 -61.65 0.62 -18.35
CA ALA A 1201 -63.06 0.86 -18.59
C ALA A 1201 -63.93 0.16 -17.52
N GLY A 1202 -64.24 0.83 -16.41
CA GLY A 1202 -65.10 0.23 -15.38
C GLY A 1202 -65.41 1.00 -14.09
N LEU A 1203 -64.91 2.23 -13.88
CA LEU A 1203 -65.22 3.03 -12.69
C LEU A 1203 -65.94 4.33 -13.09
N PRO A 1204 -67.24 4.49 -12.77
CA PRO A 1204 -67.97 5.72 -13.06
C PRO A 1204 -67.53 6.86 -12.16
N HIS A 1205 -67.49 8.08 -12.70
CA HIS A 1205 -67.34 9.28 -11.88
C HIS A 1205 -68.56 9.46 -10.96
N ALA A 1206 -68.29 9.60 -9.66
CA ALA A 1206 -69.21 10.12 -8.65
C ALA A 1206 -68.51 11.26 -7.90
N ALA A 1207 -69.29 12.19 -7.35
CA ALA A 1207 -68.83 13.44 -6.74
C ALA A 1207 -68.47 13.30 -5.24
#